data_AF-A0A7X9XC47-F1
#
_entry.id   AF-A0A7X9XC47-F1
#
_cell.length_a   1.000
_cell.length_b   1.000
_cell.length_c   1.000
_cell.angle_alpha   90.00
_cell.angle_beta   90.00
_cell.angle_gamma   90.00
#
_symmetry.space_group_name_H-M   'P 1'
#
loop_
_entity.id
_entity.type
_entity.pdbx_description
1 polymer ?
#
loop_
_entity_poly.entity_id
_entity_poly.type
_entity_poly.pdbx_seq_one_letter_code
_entity_poly.pdbx_strand_id
1 'polypeptide(L)'
;MRVLNLLLFLLTVILFPAIAQNTAPSVNLDELVEELKIENRIGYYLDKDETDFDRLKESPDDYFIKFKEDLNFGFLDKTLWVNIPIEHDVDHNKNWYFEIANPNIDYLKVYLVAEGQKNHISWELGDIFPFNSRVINHRNFVIPFELKPDTKYNVFVKVYSSNGINLPMKIYTGDAFLEYSLFSEMLYGLYFGIILIMVLYNLMIFFSLRDVNYLLYVLPILGNVIYFSSDSGHNFQYLHQWSPGLQKYIAPLAISFWIVTSAIFTLSFLKVRNYSKYVYGALIGMITLGALMFVYTFLGNYQTVMELSNKSTSINAIVLISSGIYIYRRGNKFARYFILAWAFFTMGIITHTLTTEGLIPSNLFITRYALAFGTIMEIMLLSLALSDKYKFIQEDTERIQESLIQQQEKDRKTLERRVKERTRQLDKVSQETDRYTRKIEDAYGEIQSMNASLEKQNEEIENQKKELSKKNEKITASINYAQRIQNAILPSIEAIKHSFPESFVLFKPKDIVSGDFYWHHDTPSHAYIAAIDCTGHGVPGAFMSMIGERLLKQIVIADRTTDPGIILDQLNHYIKVELHKQVEGKRALKDGMDLCMCVYDKKNSILTFAGAKNPLYYIENNNFGHIKGDKFSIGAADPDVFEFTTHKVRVTSPTHFYISSDGYQDQFGGPINRKIGGRKFRDLLDMIHKLPMDKQKMALDQFLLRWMTGEGKIEHQIDDILVIGFHLKP
;
A
#
# COMPACT_ATOMS: atom_id res chain seq x y z
N MET A 1 47.05 -16.72 7.11
CA MET A 1 48.42 -17.21 7.41
C MET A 1 49.49 -16.17 7.10
N ARG A 2 49.53 -15.57 5.89
CA ARG A 2 50.57 -14.57 5.52
C ARG A 2 50.67 -13.34 6.44
N VAL A 3 49.56 -12.79 6.92
CA VAL A 3 49.56 -11.65 7.86
C VAL A 3 50.11 -12.03 9.24
N LEU A 4 49.83 -13.24 9.72
CA LEU A 4 50.31 -13.73 11.01
C LEU A 4 51.83 -13.94 11.00
N ASN A 5 52.37 -14.46 9.88
CA ASN A 5 53.80 -14.67 9.72
C ASN A 5 54.57 -13.34 9.57
N LEU A 6 53.96 -12.33 8.93
CA LEU A 6 54.54 -10.98 8.86
C LEU A 6 54.60 -10.31 10.24
N LEU A 7 53.57 -10.49 11.07
CA LEU A 7 53.52 -9.99 12.45
C LEU A 7 54.55 -10.67 13.35
N LEU A 8 54.71 -11.99 13.23
CA LEU A 8 55.75 -12.75 13.95
C LEU A 8 57.17 -12.33 13.52
N PHE A 9 57.38 -12.10 12.22
CA PHE A 9 58.68 -11.66 11.69
C PHE A 9 59.07 -10.25 12.18
N LEU A 10 58.13 -9.30 12.19
CA LEU A 10 58.36 -7.96 12.73
C LEU A 10 58.62 -7.97 14.25
N LEU A 11 58.00 -8.89 15.00
CA LEU A 11 58.26 -9.09 16.42
C LEU A 11 59.68 -9.63 16.69
N THR A 12 60.18 -10.54 15.85
CA THR A 12 61.52 -11.14 16.02
C THR A 12 62.67 -10.21 15.69
N VAL A 13 62.48 -9.22 14.80
CA VAL A 13 63.54 -8.27 14.39
C VAL A 13 63.84 -7.22 15.47
N ILE A 14 62.94 -7.03 16.45
CA ILE A 14 63.08 -6.00 17.50
C ILE A 14 63.67 -6.55 18.81
N LEU A 15 63.67 -7.88 18.99
CA LEU A 15 64.06 -8.53 20.25
C LEU A 15 65.57 -8.88 20.36
N PHE A 16 66.43 -8.44 19.43
CA PHE A 16 67.88 -8.70 19.51
C PHE A 16 68.72 -7.43 19.36
N PRO A 17 69.21 -6.82 20.46
CA PRO A 17 70.39 -5.98 20.42
C PRO A 17 71.65 -6.86 20.54
N ALA A 18 72.67 -6.54 19.74
CA ALA A 18 73.97 -7.20 19.78
C ALA A 18 74.76 -6.81 21.04
N ILE A 19 75.33 -7.81 21.70
CA ILE A 19 76.17 -7.67 22.90
C ILE A 19 77.59 -7.31 22.48
N ALA A 20 78.15 -6.22 22.99
CA ALA A 20 79.57 -5.91 22.87
C ALA A 20 80.16 -5.55 24.25
N GLN A 21 81.21 -6.27 24.66
CA GLN A 21 81.99 -6.01 25.87
C GLN A 21 83.15 -5.05 25.56
N ASN A 22 83.35 -4.01 26.36
CA ASN A 22 84.69 -3.46 26.69
C ASN A 22 84.63 -2.52 27.91
N THR A 23 85.78 -2.35 28.55
CA THR A 23 86.04 -1.60 29.80
C THR A 23 86.08 -0.08 29.58
N ALA A 24 85.65 0.74 30.57
CA ALA A 24 85.49 2.20 30.40
C ALA A 24 86.40 3.06 31.35
N PRO A 25 87.09 4.10 30.83
CA PRO A 25 87.80 5.16 31.55
C PRO A 25 86.91 6.42 31.82
N SER A 26 87.46 7.51 32.40
CA SER A 26 86.78 8.78 32.79
C SER A 26 86.15 9.57 31.61
N VAL A 27 85.21 10.50 31.91
CA VAL A 27 84.57 11.38 30.91
C VAL A 27 85.42 12.63 30.66
N ASN A 28 86.19 12.63 29.57
CA ASN A 28 86.89 13.83 29.09
C ASN A 28 85.95 14.66 28.18
N LEU A 29 85.69 15.92 28.57
CA LEU A 29 84.81 16.82 27.83
C LEU A 29 85.44 17.45 26.57
N ASP A 30 86.75 17.30 26.35
CA ASP A 30 87.48 18.00 25.29
C ASP A 30 87.62 17.18 24.00
N GLU A 31 87.19 15.91 24.00
CA GLU A 31 86.96 15.11 22.77
C GLU A 31 85.61 15.44 22.08
N LEU A 32 84.80 16.36 22.63
CA LEU A 32 83.45 16.65 22.13
C LEU A 32 83.43 17.52 20.87
N VAL A 33 82.65 17.08 19.88
CA VAL A 33 82.15 17.97 18.82
C VAL A 33 80.76 18.52 19.19
N GLU A 34 79.80 17.70 19.66
CA GLU A 34 78.40 18.17 19.86
C GLU A 34 77.57 17.46 20.99
N GLU A 35 77.69 16.14 21.25
CA GLU A 35 76.88 15.40 22.26
C GLU A 35 77.69 14.27 22.95
N LEU A 36 77.63 14.15 24.28
CA LEU A 36 78.21 13.01 25.01
C LEU A 36 77.14 12.21 25.75
N LYS A 37 76.97 10.94 25.36
CA LYS A 37 76.15 9.96 26.08
C LYS A 37 76.96 9.39 27.25
N ILE A 38 76.50 9.65 28.46
CA ILE A 38 77.22 9.34 29.70
C ILE A 38 76.99 7.86 30.12
N GLU A 39 76.13 7.13 29.41
CA GLU A 39 75.51 5.83 29.77
C GLU A 39 76.49 4.68 30.16
N ASN A 40 77.81 4.82 29.91
CA ASN A 40 78.83 3.81 30.23
C ASN A 40 79.84 4.22 31.32
N ARG A 41 79.65 5.38 31.97
CA ARG A 41 80.63 5.99 32.92
C ARG A 41 79.99 6.44 34.24
N ILE A 42 78.86 5.84 34.60
CA ILE A 42 77.98 6.28 35.69
C ILE A 42 77.97 5.26 36.83
N GLY A 43 78.00 5.75 38.06
CA GLY A 43 77.71 4.96 39.26
C GLY A 43 76.28 5.17 39.72
N TYR A 44 75.61 4.12 40.20
CA TYR A 44 74.30 4.25 40.85
C TYR A 44 74.28 3.63 42.25
N TYR A 45 73.45 4.18 43.12
CA TYR A 45 73.23 3.68 44.48
C TYR A 45 71.72 3.70 44.79
N LEU A 46 71.17 2.54 45.14
CA LEU A 46 69.79 2.42 45.60
C LEU A 46 69.77 2.58 47.11
N ASP A 47 69.44 3.78 47.54
CA ASP A 47 69.48 4.20 48.93
C ASP A 47 68.29 3.62 49.70
N LYS A 48 68.62 2.82 50.72
CA LYS A 48 67.64 2.18 51.62
C LYS A 48 67.54 2.88 52.97
N ASP A 49 68.52 3.71 53.31
CA ASP A 49 68.75 4.21 54.66
C ASP A 49 68.67 5.75 54.75
N GLU A 50 68.12 6.40 53.71
CA GLU A 50 68.08 7.87 53.56
C GLU A 50 69.45 8.51 53.80
N THR A 51 70.46 8.00 53.10
CA THR A 51 71.85 8.37 53.27
C THR A 51 72.07 9.87 53.03
N ASP A 52 72.75 10.52 53.96
CA ASP A 52 73.10 11.94 53.87
C ASP A 52 74.05 12.20 52.70
N PHE A 53 73.82 13.29 51.98
CA PHE A 53 74.62 13.69 50.83
C PHE A 53 76.10 13.90 51.21
N ASP A 54 76.37 14.47 52.38
CA ASP A 54 77.74 14.73 52.82
C ASP A 54 78.55 13.43 52.97
N ARG A 55 77.91 12.31 53.34
CA ARG A 55 78.56 10.99 53.40
C ARG A 55 78.83 10.40 52.01
N LEU A 56 77.88 10.56 51.08
CA LEU A 56 78.04 10.12 49.69
C LEU A 56 79.14 10.90 48.95
N LYS A 57 79.29 12.18 49.30
CA LYS A 57 80.32 13.07 48.74
C LYS A 57 81.74 12.71 49.21
N GLU A 58 81.91 12.30 50.47
CA GLU A 58 83.23 11.99 51.03
C GLU A 58 83.80 10.64 50.57
N SER A 59 82.94 9.65 50.29
CA SER A 59 83.38 8.31 49.89
C SER A 59 82.53 7.70 48.76
N PRO A 60 82.48 8.32 47.57
CA PRO A 60 81.62 7.86 46.47
C PRO A 60 81.94 6.42 46.01
N ASP A 61 83.20 6.00 46.04
CA ASP A 61 83.58 4.65 45.60
C ASP A 61 83.04 3.53 46.50
N ASP A 62 82.63 3.83 47.74
CA ASP A 62 82.11 2.86 48.70
C ASP A 62 80.61 2.55 48.49
N TYR A 63 79.86 3.46 47.87
CA TYR A 63 78.40 3.36 47.72
C TYR A 63 77.95 3.08 46.29
N PHE A 64 78.63 3.63 45.29
CA PHE A 64 78.16 3.61 43.91
C PHE A 64 78.63 2.37 43.16
N ILE A 65 77.67 1.57 42.66
CA ILE A 65 77.93 0.42 41.80
C ILE A 65 78.04 0.92 40.36
N LYS A 66 79.10 0.51 39.66
CA LYS A 66 79.28 0.85 38.24
C LYS A 66 78.19 0.20 37.39
N PHE A 67 77.52 1.03 36.59
CA PHE A 67 76.44 0.59 35.74
C PHE A 67 76.95 0.25 34.34
N LYS A 68 76.41 -0.80 33.71
CA LYS A 68 76.96 -1.35 32.45
C LYS A 68 76.05 -1.18 31.23
N GLU A 69 74.73 -0.99 31.36
CA GLU A 69 73.80 -0.78 30.23
C GLU A 69 72.49 -0.07 30.61
N ASP A 70 72.18 1.08 29.97
CA ASP A 70 70.97 1.97 29.98
C ASP A 70 70.24 2.28 31.32
N LEU A 71 70.12 3.56 31.69
CA LEU A 71 69.62 4.04 33.00
C LEU A 71 68.10 3.99 33.15
N ASN A 72 67.53 2.81 32.90
CA ASN A 72 66.12 2.55 32.97
C ASN A 72 65.82 1.53 34.08
N PHE A 73 65.33 2.02 35.22
CA PHE A 73 65.08 1.22 36.41
C PHE A 73 63.62 0.80 36.58
N GLY A 74 62.72 1.23 35.68
CA GLY A 74 61.28 1.01 35.82
C GLY A 74 60.74 1.62 37.12
N PHE A 75 59.69 1.01 37.69
CA PHE A 75 59.12 1.46 38.95
C PHE A 75 60.00 1.06 40.14
N LEU A 76 60.42 2.03 40.95
CA LEU A 76 61.25 1.83 42.13
C LEU A 76 60.62 2.46 43.37
N ASP A 77 60.51 1.70 44.46
CA ASP A 77 60.04 2.20 45.76
C ASP A 77 61.16 2.83 46.61
N LYS A 78 62.33 3.11 46.01
CA LYS A 78 63.55 3.55 46.71
C LYS A 78 64.13 4.79 46.08
N THR A 79 64.88 5.55 46.87
CA THR A 79 65.62 6.70 46.36
C THR A 79 66.81 6.22 45.54
N LEU A 80 66.92 6.73 44.32
CA LEU A 80 68.04 6.45 43.43
C LEU A 80 69.03 7.61 43.48
N TRP A 81 70.28 7.31 43.78
CA TRP A 81 71.40 8.22 43.59
C TRP A 81 72.20 7.83 42.37
N VAL A 82 72.61 8.83 41.61
CA VAL A 82 73.46 8.66 40.44
C VAL A 82 74.67 9.58 40.57
N ASN A 83 75.88 9.07 40.35
CA ASN A 83 77.12 9.85 40.37
C ASN A 83 77.77 9.85 38.97
N ILE A 84 78.12 11.03 38.51
CA ILE A 84 78.74 11.28 37.21
C ILE A 84 80.04 12.09 37.43
N PRO A 85 81.22 11.46 37.30
CA PRO A 85 82.48 12.18 37.28
C PRO A 85 82.68 12.87 35.92
N ILE A 86 83.03 14.15 35.96
CA ILE A 86 83.24 15.03 34.80
C ILE A 86 84.66 15.62 34.88
N GLU A 87 85.45 15.44 33.81
CA GLU A 87 86.77 16.06 33.66
C GLU A 87 86.72 17.08 32.50
N HIS A 88 87.27 18.27 32.74
CA HIS A 88 87.37 19.36 31.77
C HIS A 88 88.81 19.88 31.75
N ASP A 89 89.57 19.55 30.70
CA ASP A 89 91.00 19.84 30.55
C ASP A 89 91.26 21.08 29.66
N VAL A 90 90.31 21.58 28.85
CA VAL A 90 90.56 22.70 27.90
C VAL A 90 89.67 23.92 28.15
N ASP A 91 90.27 25.11 28.15
CA ASP A 91 89.57 26.40 28.29
C ASP A 91 88.72 26.71 27.05
N HIS A 92 87.47 26.23 27.08
CA HIS A 92 86.41 26.65 26.18
C HIS A 92 85.38 27.35 27.03
N ASN A 93 85.35 28.68 26.95
CA ASN A 93 84.40 29.57 27.64
C ASN A 93 82.97 29.36 27.09
N LYS A 94 82.45 28.13 27.20
CA LYS A 94 81.19 27.63 26.66
C LYS A 94 80.24 27.33 27.81
N ASN A 95 78.98 27.71 27.62
CA ASN A 95 77.91 27.29 28.51
C ASN A 95 77.54 25.84 28.20
N TRP A 96 77.60 24.99 29.23
CA TRP A 96 77.23 23.59 29.15
C TRP A 96 75.80 23.41 29.66
N TYR A 97 75.04 22.49 29.06
CA TYR A 97 73.68 22.18 29.47
C TYR A 97 73.58 20.70 29.79
N PHE A 98 73.16 20.40 31.01
CA PHE A 98 72.87 19.05 31.46
C PHE A 98 71.38 18.80 31.41
N GLU A 99 70.99 17.90 30.51
CA GLU A 99 69.61 17.50 30.31
C GLU A 99 69.36 16.14 30.96
N ILE A 100 68.28 16.06 31.74
CA ILE A 100 67.63 14.82 32.15
C ILE A 100 66.33 14.72 31.35
N ALA A 101 66.33 13.90 30.28
CA ALA A 101 65.28 13.85 29.27
C ALA A 101 64.07 12.98 29.68
N ASN A 102 63.54 13.23 30.88
CA ASN A 102 62.30 12.64 31.37
C ASN A 102 61.49 13.71 32.14
N PRO A 103 60.37 14.19 31.58
CA PRO A 103 59.61 15.31 32.16
C PRO A 103 58.74 14.93 33.36
N ASN A 104 58.50 13.64 33.61
CA ASN A 104 57.52 13.09 34.55
C ASN A 104 58.17 12.51 35.82
N ILE A 105 59.36 12.99 36.18
CA ILE A 105 60.01 12.62 37.44
C ILE A 105 59.39 13.47 38.55
N ASP A 106 58.86 12.82 39.59
CA ASP A 106 58.22 13.53 40.71
C ASP A 106 59.20 14.50 41.38
N TYR A 107 60.39 14.00 41.74
CA TYR A 107 61.39 14.77 42.45
C TYR A 107 62.80 14.38 41.99
N LEU A 108 63.62 15.40 41.70
CA LEU A 108 65.04 15.23 41.50
C LEU A 108 65.84 16.40 42.07
N LYS A 109 67.02 16.10 42.61
CA LYS A 109 67.96 17.09 43.10
C LYS A 109 69.34 16.83 42.54
N VAL A 110 69.90 17.81 41.85
CA VAL A 110 71.22 17.72 41.22
C VAL A 110 72.20 18.52 42.05
N TYR A 111 73.33 17.92 42.40
CA TYR A 111 74.44 18.55 43.10
C TYR A 111 75.66 18.59 42.18
N LEU A 112 76.26 19.76 42.01
CA LEU A 112 77.53 19.94 41.33
C LEU A 112 78.62 20.25 42.36
N VAL A 113 79.64 19.39 42.41
CA VAL A 113 80.74 19.45 43.38
C VAL A 113 82.06 19.54 42.62
N ALA A 114 82.83 20.62 42.83
CA ALA A 114 84.22 20.69 42.38
C ALA A 114 85.12 19.87 43.33
N GLU A 115 86.05 19.09 42.76
CA GLU A 115 87.01 18.29 43.53
C GLU A 115 87.82 19.20 44.48
N GLY A 116 87.95 18.77 45.74
CA GLY A 116 88.64 19.54 46.78
C GLY A 116 87.84 20.68 47.43
N GLN A 117 86.60 20.98 47.00
CA GLN A 117 85.74 21.99 47.63
C GLN A 117 84.63 21.38 48.51
N LYS A 118 84.41 21.95 49.71
CA LYS A 118 83.29 21.57 50.59
C LYS A 118 81.94 22.10 50.11
N ASN A 119 81.92 23.26 49.45
CA ASN A 119 80.68 23.85 48.93
C ASN A 119 80.20 23.08 47.68
N HIS A 120 78.89 23.13 47.45
CA HIS A 120 78.25 22.54 46.27
C HIS A 120 77.18 23.51 45.76
N ILE A 121 76.86 23.41 44.48
CA ILE A 121 75.68 24.07 43.89
C ILE A 121 74.61 22.99 43.74
N SER A 122 73.37 23.27 44.14
CA SER A 122 72.28 22.31 43.97
C SER A 122 71.05 22.93 43.34
N TRP A 123 70.37 22.16 42.50
CA TRP A 123 69.09 22.49 41.90
C TRP A 123 68.06 21.45 42.30
N GLU A 124 66.90 21.92 42.77
CA GLU A 124 65.77 21.10 43.17
C GLU A 124 64.66 21.24 42.12
N LEU A 125 64.27 20.12 41.53
CA LEU A 125 63.44 20.03 40.34
C LEU A 125 62.47 18.85 40.48
N GLY A 126 61.48 18.78 39.60
CA GLY A 126 60.48 17.72 39.61
C GLY A 126 59.14 18.20 39.06
N ASP A 127 58.23 17.27 38.79
CA ASP A 127 56.87 17.58 38.33
C ASP A 127 55.91 17.95 39.48
N ILE A 128 56.33 17.73 40.74
CA ILE A 128 55.59 18.16 41.93
C ILE A 128 55.67 19.68 42.14
N PHE A 129 56.65 20.34 41.51
CA PHE A 129 56.82 21.78 41.55
C PHE A 129 56.13 22.45 40.34
N PRO A 130 55.63 23.69 40.47
CA PRO A 130 55.09 24.45 39.34
C PRO A 130 56.06 24.50 38.16
N PHE A 131 55.57 24.38 36.93
CA PHE A 131 56.44 24.29 35.75
C PHE A 131 57.42 25.49 35.65
N ASN A 132 56.95 26.67 36.06
CA ASN A 132 57.75 27.91 36.05
C ASN A 132 58.90 27.94 37.07
N SER A 133 59.04 26.94 37.94
CA SER A 133 60.20 26.80 38.83
C SER A 133 61.40 26.15 38.14
N ARG A 134 61.25 25.65 36.91
CA ARG A 134 62.34 25.07 36.12
C ARG A 134 63.35 26.15 35.73
N VAL A 135 64.64 25.82 35.81
CA VAL A 135 65.75 26.75 35.52
C VAL A 135 65.69 27.26 34.09
N ILE A 136 65.36 26.37 33.15
CA ILE A 136 65.13 26.67 31.74
C ILE A 136 63.69 26.28 31.43
N ASN A 137 62.97 27.15 30.71
CA ASN A 137 61.63 26.85 30.21
C ASN A 137 61.70 25.82 29.08
N HIS A 138 61.85 24.56 29.48
CA HIS A 138 61.96 23.41 28.59
C HIS A 138 61.17 22.24 29.20
N ARG A 139 60.59 21.40 28.34
CA ARG A 139 59.78 20.25 28.78
C ARG A 139 60.59 19.22 29.56
N ASN A 140 61.89 19.10 29.31
CA ASN A 140 62.80 18.27 30.10
C ASN A 140 63.50 19.11 31.18
N PHE A 141 64.10 18.46 32.16
CA PHE A 141 64.88 19.14 33.18
C PHE A 141 66.27 19.48 32.61
N VAL A 142 66.56 20.77 32.45
CA VAL A 142 67.83 21.25 31.89
C VAL A 142 68.49 22.22 32.86
N ILE A 143 69.75 21.95 33.19
CA ILE A 143 70.54 22.75 34.11
C ILE A 143 71.75 23.31 33.37
N PRO A 144 71.94 24.64 33.35
CA PRO A 144 73.15 25.25 32.82
C PRO A 144 74.30 25.09 33.81
N PHE A 145 75.47 24.69 33.32
CA PHE A 145 76.71 24.58 34.07
C PHE A 145 77.78 25.49 33.49
N GLU A 146 78.54 26.12 34.38
CA GLU A 146 79.81 26.77 34.08
C GLU A 146 80.92 25.93 34.72
N LEU A 147 81.74 25.29 33.89
CA LEU A 147 82.85 24.46 34.33
C LEU A 147 84.14 25.26 34.17
N LYS A 148 84.97 25.29 35.21
CA LYS A 148 86.30 25.91 35.14
C LYS A 148 87.28 24.91 34.52
N PRO A 149 88.23 25.38 33.69
CA PRO A 149 89.28 24.52 33.12
C PRO A 149 90.13 23.86 34.22
N ASP A 150 90.70 22.70 33.92
CA ASP A 150 91.59 21.90 34.80
C ASP A 150 90.98 21.52 36.16
N THR A 151 89.65 21.55 36.28
CA THR A 151 88.94 21.22 37.51
C THR A 151 88.07 19.98 37.28
N LYS A 152 88.22 18.95 38.12
CA LYS A 152 87.31 17.80 38.10
C LYS A 152 86.04 18.12 38.87
N TYR A 153 84.91 17.69 38.33
CA TYR A 153 83.60 17.85 38.94
C TYR A 153 82.93 16.50 39.14
N ASN A 154 82.15 16.36 40.21
CA ASN A 154 81.22 15.25 40.41
C ASN A 154 79.79 15.79 40.42
N VAL A 155 78.95 15.22 39.57
CA VAL A 155 77.51 15.51 39.54
C VAL A 155 76.77 14.37 40.22
N PHE A 156 76.10 14.67 41.32
CA PHE A 156 75.23 13.73 42.01
C PHE A 156 73.77 14.06 41.72
N VAL A 157 73.00 13.07 41.31
CA VAL A 157 71.56 13.21 41.04
C VAL A 157 70.80 12.32 42.02
N LYS A 158 70.03 12.92 42.92
CA LYS A 158 69.06 12.23 43.77
C LYS A 158 67.72 12.19 43.04
N VAL A 159 67.11 11.03 42.88
CA VAL A 159 65.84 10.85 42.18
C VAL A 159 64.88 10.04 43.03
N TYR A 160 63.64 10.52 43.11
CA TYR A 160 62.50 9.81 43.69
C TYR A 160 61.29 10.05 42.79
N SER A 161 60.59 8.99 42.39
CA SER A 161 59.44 9.09 41.49
C SER A 161 58.44 7.98 41.72
N SER A 162 57.16 8.32 41.69
CA SER A 162 56.05 7.37 41.63
C SER A 162 55.82 6.84 40.20
N ASN A 163 56.46 7.46 39.19
CA ASN A 163 56.53 6.99 37.81
C ASN A 163 57.76 6.08 37.60
N GLY A 164 57.78 5.36 36.48
CA GLY A 164 58.98 4.63 36.03
C GLY A 164 60.20 5.57 35.93
N ILE A 165 61.27 5.21 36.65
CA ILE A 165 62.53 5.96 36.68
C ILE A 165 63.37 5.57 35.48
N ASN A 166 63.28 6.39 34.45
CA ASN A 166 64.17 6.38 33.31
C ASN A 166 64.94 7.71 33.26
N LEU A 167 66.27 7.64 33.25
CA LEU A 167 67.17 8.80 33.35
C LEU A 167 68.10 8.90 32.13
N PRO A 168 67.57 9.21 30.94
CA PRO A 168 68.41 9.55 29.80
C PRO A 168 69.09 10.89 30.08
N MET A 169 70.35 10.83 30.52
CA MET A 169 71.14 12.00 30.90
C MET A 169 72.18 12.33 29.83
N LYS A 170 72.24 13.60 29.44
CA LYS A 170 73.14 14.07 28.38
C LYS A 170 73.70 15.44 28.72
N ILE A 171 74.95 15.66 28.32
CA ILE A 171 75.61 16.97 28.39
C ILE A 171 75.79 17.49 26.97
N TYR A 172 75.38 18.74 26.78
CA TYR A 172 75.42 19.44 25.51
C TYR A 172 76.19 20.75 25.63
N THR A 173 76.84 21.16 24.54
CA THR A 173 77.21 22.58 24.36
C THR A 173 75.94 23.40 24.05
N GLY A 174 75.98 24.71 24.25
CA GLY A 174 74.81 25.58 23.99
C GLY A 174 74.21 25.45 22.59
N ASP A 175 75.03 25.46 21.55
CA ASP A 175 74.54 25.35 20.17
C ASP A 175 73.94 23.97 19.88
N ALA A 176 74.61 22.90 20.33
CA ALA A 176 74.13 21.53 20.14
C ALA A 176 72.80 21.27 20.90
N PHE A 177 72.65 21.83 22.11
CA PHE A 177 71.41 21.76 22.86
C PHE A 177 70.26 22.45 22.11
N LEU A 178 70.49 23.64 21.56
CA LEU A 178 69.49 24.38 20.79
C LEU A 178 69.10 23.63 19.52
N GLU A 179 70.06 23.14 18.74
CA GLU A 179 69.78 22.37 17.53
C GLU A 179 68.99 21.09 17.83
N TYR A 180 69.41 20.32 18.84
CA TYR A 180 68.70 19.12 19.29
C TYR A 180 67.28 19.44 19.75
N SER A 181 67.11 20.48 20.56
CA SER A 181 65.81 20.90 21.08
C SER A 181 64.89 21.33 19.95
N LEU A 182 65.36 22.19 19.03
CA LEU A 182 64.59 22.62 17.86
C LEU A 182 64.18 21.46 16.96
N PHE A 183 65.11 20.53 16.68
CA PHE A 183 64.79 19.34 15.90
C PHE A 183 63.75 18.46 16.60
N SER A 184 63.87 18.29 17.91
CA SER A 184 62.91 17.51 18.68
C SER A 184 61.52 18.17 18.70
N GLU A 185 61.43 19.47 18.98
CA GLU A 185 60.18 20.25 18.91
C GLU A 185 59.55 20.17 17.51
N MET A 186 60.35 20.22 16.45
CA MET A 186 59.86 20.05 15.08
C MET A 186 59.21 18.67 14.86
N LEU A 187 59.81 17.58 15.39
CA LEU A 187 59.24 16.24 15.30
C LEU A 187 57.91 16.12 16.06
N TYR A 188 57.82 16.69 17.27
CA TYR A 188 56.56 16.72 18.03
C TYR A 188 55.50 17.59 17.34
N GLY A 189 55.90 18.75 16.79
CA GLY A 189 55.05 19.62 15.99
C GLY A 189 54.48 18.91 14.75
N LEU A 190 55.31 18.13 14.05
CA LEU A 190 54.87 17.29 12.94
C LEU A 190 53.86 16.23 13.39
N TYR A 191 54.14 15.53 14.50
CA TYR A 191 53.24 14.53 15.08
C TYR A 191 51.88 15.13 15.44
N PHE A 192 51.83 16.21 16.23
CA PHE A 192 50.58 16.85 16.62
C PHE A 192 49.86 17.48 15.42
N GLY A 193 50.60 18.03 14.45
CA GLY A 193 50.05 18.58 13.22
C GLY A 193 49.35 17.53 12.35
N ILE A 194 49.98 16.37 12.13
CA ILE A 194 49.36 15.24 11.41
C ILE A 194 48.08 14.81 12.10
N ILE A 195 48.10 14.65 13.43
CA ILE A 195 46.91 14.24 14.18
C ILE A 195 45.82 15.30 14.11
N LEU A 196 46.14 16.58 14.26
CA LEU A 196 45.18 17.67 14.18
C LEU A 196 44.48 17.68 12.80
N ILE A 197 45.24 17.58 11.72
CA ILE A 197 44.69 17.49 10.36
C ILE A 197 43.77 16.27 10.25
N MET A 198 44.17 15.11 10.77
CA MET A 198 43.36 13.90 10.72
C MET A 198 42.08 14.00 11.56
N VAL A 199 42.13 14.64 12.74
CA VAL A 199 40.95 14.91 13.56
C VAL A 199 39.99 15.85 12.83
N LEU A 200 40.48 16.97 12.31
CA LEU A 200 39.66 17.94 11.56
C LEU A 200 39.06 17.32 10.29
N TYR A 201 39.86 16.53 9.55
CA TYR A 201 39.41 15.79 8.38
C TYR A 201 38.26 14.83 8.72
N ASN A 202 38.42 14.02 9.78
CA ASN A 202 37.39 13.06 10.18
C ASN A 202 36.14 13.76 10.76
N LEU A 203 36.29 14.90 11.44
CA LEU A 203 35.15 15.71 11.90
C LEU A 203 34.41 16.36 10.73
N MET A 204 35.11 16.86 9.71
CA MET A 204 34.48 17.39 8.50
C MET A 204 33.67 16.31 7.79
N ILE A 205 34.21 15.10 7.68
CA ILE A 205 33.49 13.94 7.14
C ILE A 205 32.30 13.58 8.02
N PHE A 206 32.44 13.61 9.34
CA PHE A 206 31.32 13.40 10.26
C PHE A 206 30.19 14.41 10.01
N PHE A 207 30.48 15.72 9.90
CA PHE A 207 29.45 16.72 9.64
C PHE A 207 28.81 16.59 8.25
N SER A 208 29.60 16.16 7.26
CA SER A 208 29.13 15.93 5.88
C SER A 208 28.25 14.68 5.77
N LEU A 209 28.71 13.54 6.29
CA LEU A 209 28.08 12.24 6.15
C LEU A 209 27.10 11.89 7.28
N ARG A 210 27.19 12.58 8.42
CA ARG A 210 26.45 12.31 9.67
C ARG A 210 26.59 10.87 10.18
N ASP A 211 27.67 10.17 9.80
CA ASP A 211 27.98 8.83 10.31
C ASP A 211 28.79 8.91 11.61
N VAL A 212 28.16 8.48 12.71
CA VAL A 212 28.72 8.46 14.07
C VAL A 212 30.05 7.71 14.19
N ASN A 213 30.36 6.78 13.28
CA ASN A 213 31.64 6.06 13.30
C ASN A 213 32.86 6.98 13.15
N TYR A 214 32.73 8.10 12.43
CA TYR A 214 33.81 9.09 12.30
C TYR A 214 34.02 9.87 13.60
N LEU A 215 32.94 10.20 14.33
CA LEU A 215 33.04 10.82 15.64
C LEU A 215 33.64 9.84 16.67
N LEU A 216 33.14 8.61 16.71
CA LEU A 216 33.65 7.56 17.61
C LEU A 216 35.12 7.23 17.34
N TYR A 217 35.60 7.45 16.12
CA TYR A 217 37.01 7.31 15.76
C TYR A 217 37.89 8.46 16.27
N VAL A 218 37.36 9.69 16.28
CA VAL A 218 38.10 10.87 16.78
C VAL A 218 38.30 10.80 18.30
N LEU A 219 37.34 10.25 19.06
CA LEU A 219 37.42 10.18 20.52
C LEU A 219 38.69 9.46 21.06
N PRO A 220 39.04 8.23 20.64
CA PRO A 220 40.28 7.60 21.08
C PRO A 220 41.53 8.36 20.64
N ILE A 221 41.51 9.02 19.47
CA ILE A 221 42.64 9.87 19.04
C ILE A 221 42.86 11.01 20.04
N LEU A 222 41.79 11.66 20.51
CA LEU A 222 41.91 12.70 21.54
C LEU A 222 42.51 12.15 22.84
N GLY A 223 42.08 10.95 23.27
CA GLY A 223 42.69 10.29 24.43
C GLY A 223 44.19 10.05 24.28
N ASN A 224 44.61 9.60 23.09
CA ASN A 224 46.03 9.40 22.77
C ASN A 224 46.80 10.74 22.76
N VAL A 225 46.27 11.80 22.15
CA VAL A 225 46.91 13.13 22.14
C VAL A 225 47.09 13.67 23.55
N ILE A 226 46.08 13.54 24.41
CA ILE A 226 46.17 13.98 25.80
C ILE A 226 47.22 13.16 26.55
N TYR A 227 47.25 11.85 26.36
CA TYR A 227 48.27 10.98 26.96
C TYR A 227 49.66 11.35 26.48
N PHE A 228 49.89 11.39 25.17
CA PHE A 228 51.22 11.62 24.59
C PHE A 228 51.76 13.01 24.88
N SER A 229 50.90 14.04 24.90
CA SER A 229 51.30 15.39 25.33
C SER A 229 51.63 15.47 26.82
N SER A 230 51.00 14.64 27.66
CA SER A 230 51.35 14.50 29.08
C SER A 230 52.69 13.77 29.24
N ASP A 231 52.85 12.61 28.59
CA ASP A 231 54.05 11.77 28.63
C ASP A 231 55.30 12.53 28.13
N SER A 232 55.14 13.32 27.06
CA SER A 232 56.21 14.16 26.53
C SER A 232 56.41 15.49 27.27
N GLY A 233 55.57 15.83 28.25
CA GLY A 233 55.69 17.06 29.06
C GLY A 233 55.14 18.35 28.43
N HIS A 234 54.73 18.33 27.15
CA HIS A 234 54.20 19.52 26.47
C HIS A 234 52.90 20.02 27.09
N ASN A 235 52.05 19.12 27.60
CA ASN A 235 50.81 19.51 28.27
C ASN A 235 51.12 20.36 29.51
N PHE A 236 52.07 19.92 30.35
CA PHE A 236 52.49 20.67 31.53
C PHE A 236 53.18 22.00 31.16
N GLN A 237 53.97 22.00 30.09
CA GLN A 237 54.62 23.21 29.58
C GLN A 237 53.63 24.25 29.02
N TYR A 238 52.51 23.87 28.40
CA TYR A 238 51.67 24.85 27.69
C TYR A 238 50.25 25.02 28.22
N LEU A 239 49.67 24.00 28.88
CA LEU A 239 48.25 24.00 29.23
C LEU A 239 47.96 24.15 30.72
N HIS A 240 48.80 23.63 31.62
CA HIS A 240 48.55 23.67 33.06
C HIS A 240 49.80 23.94 33.92
N GLN A 241 50.70 24.81 33.44
CA GLN A 241 51.94 25.21 34.14
C GLN A 241 51.74 25.57 35.62
N TRP A 242 50.56 26.10 35.98
CA TRP A 242 50.21 26.57 37.33
C TRP A 242 49.78 25.48 38.31
N SER A 243 49.46 24.27 37.84
CA SER A 243 48.85 23.23 38.69
C SER A 243 49.57 21.88 38.59
N PRO A 244 50.67 21.70 39.34
CA PRO A 244 51.36 20.41 39.47
C PRO A 244 50.45 19.25 39.87
N GLY A 245 49.47 19.52 40.74
CA GLY A 245 48.51 18.51 41.18
C GLY A 245 47.66 17.93 40.04
N LEU A 246 47.47 18.66 38.94
CA LEU A 246 46.70 18.18 37.80
C LEU A 246 47.50 17.17 36.95
N GLN A 247 48.84 17.31 36.91
CA GLN A 247 49.73 16.44 36.14
C GLN A 247 49.54 14.96 36.52
N LYS A 248 49.32 14.68 37.80
CA LYS A 248 49.10 13.32 38.34
C LYS A 248 47.83 12.64 37.83
N TYR A 249 46.85 13.39 37.32
CA TYR A 249 45.58 12.82 36.88
C TYR A 249 45.47 12.70 35.36
N ILE A 250 46.16 13.56 34.60
CA ILE A 250 45.95 13.67 33.15
C ILE A 250 46.25 12.34 32.43
N ALA A 251 47.42 11.75 32.65
CA ALA A 251 47.83 10.54 31.92
C ALA A 251 46.92 9.33 32.22
N PRO A 252 46.61 8.96 33.49
CA PRO A 252 45.69 7.86 33.78
C PRO A 252 44.26 8.08 33.28
N LEU A 253 43.76 9.33 33.35
CA LEU A 253 42.43 9.66 32.80
C LEU A 253 42.42 9.55 31.28
N ALA A 254 43.47 9.99 30.60
CA ALA A 254 43.62 9.87 29.15
C ALA A 254 43.65 8.40 28.70
N ILE A 255 44.39 7.54 29.43
CA ILE A 255 44.39 6.09 29.21
C ILE A 255 42.99 5.50 29.40
N SER A 256 42.32 5.83 30.50
CA SER A 256 40.99 5.31 30.81
C SER A 256 39.96 5.71 29.74
N PHE A 257 40.00 6.98 29.33
CA PHE A 257 39.18 7.49 28.24
C PHE A 257 39.49 6.79 26.91
N TRP A 258 40.77 6.56 26.61
CA TRP A 258 41.21 5.84 25.43
C TRP A 258 40.71 4.39 25.40
N ILE A 259 40.80 3.65 26.51
CA ILE A 259 40.31 2.27 26.62
C ILE A 259 38.80 2.21 26.32
N VAL A 260 38.02 3.07 26.96
CA VAL A 260 36.56 3.11 26.77
C VAL A 260 36.20 3.45 25.32
N THR A 261 36.76 4.54 24.80
CA THR A 261 36.38 5.05 23.48
C THR A 261 36.84 4.16 22.34
N SER A 262 38.03 3.57 22.42
CA SER A 262 38.53 2.59 21.44
C SER A 262 37.70 1.30 21.39
N ALA A 263 37.22 0.82 22.55
CA ALA A 263 36.33 -0.33 22.62
C ALA A 263 34.94 -0.01 22.04
N ILE A 264 34.37 1.16 22.34
CA ILE A 264 33.09 1.62 21.75
C ILE A 264 33.22 1.78 20.24
N PHE A 265 34.30 2.41 19.76
CA PHE A 265 34.59 2.54 18.34
C PHE A 265 34.63 1.17 17.67
N THR A 266 35.33 0.20 18.27
CA THR A 266 35.45 -1.16 17.73
C THR A 266 34.10 -1.87 17.66
N LEU A 267 33.27 -1.75 18.71
CA LEU A 267 31.90 -2.28 18.73
C LEU A 267 31.06 -1.75 17.56
N SER A 268 31.11 -0.44 17.32
CA SER A 268 30.35 0.23 16.25
C SER A 268 30.91 -0.06 14.86
N PHE A 269 32.23 0.12 14.68
CA PHE A 269 32.89 0.01 13.38
C PHE A 269 32.82 -1.41 12.81
N LEU A 270 33.11 -2.43 13.62
CA LEU A 270 33.09 -3.84 13.20
C LEU A 270 31.70 -4.49 13.29
N LYS A 271 30.70 -3.78 13.84
CA LYS A 271 29.36 -4.31 14.11
C LYS A 271 29.42 -5.66 14.85
N VAL A 272 30.24 -5.71 15.90
CA VAL A 272 30.65 -6.95 16.61
C VAL A 272 29.46 -7.82 17.03
N ARG A 273 28.37 -7.20 17.47
CA ARG A 273 27.13 -7.86 17.91
C ARG A 273 26.55 -8.82 16.86
N ASN A 274 26.77 -8.55 15.57
CA ASN A 274 26.28 -9.38 14.47
C ASN A 274 27.12 -10.65 14.25
N TYR A 275 28.32 -10.73 14.82
CA TYR A 275 29.28 -11.80 14.54
C TYR A 275 29.61 -12.68 15.75
N SER A 276 29.70 -12.13 16.97
CA SER A 276 29.99 -12.91 18.18
C SER A 276 29.58 -12.21 19.48
N LYS A 277 28.80 -12.90 20.30
CA LYS A 277 28.45 -12.48 21.67
C LYS A 277 29.65 -12.50 22.63
N TYR A 278 30.65 -13.35 22.40
CA TYR A 278 31.82 -13.47 23.28
C TYR A 278 32.77 -12.29 23.07
N VAL A 279 33.03 -11.92 21.81
CA VAL A 279 33.84 -10.73 21.48
C VAL A 279 33.13 -9.46 21.94
N TYR A 280 31.81 -9.40 21.76
CA TYR A 280 30.99 -8.32 22.31
C TYR A 280 31.14 -8.22 23.84
N GLY A 281 31.00 -9.32 24.57
CA GLY A 281 31.18 -9.35 26.02
C GLY A 281 32.58 -8.95 26.48
N ALA A 282 33.63 -9.35 25.77
CA ALA A 282 35.01 -8.95 26.07
C ALA A 282 35.20 -7.43 25.92
N LEU A 283 34.66 -6.82 24.86
CA LEU A 283 34.75 -5.37 24.65
C LEU A 283 33.91 -4.59 25.67
N ILE A 284 32.74 -5.09 26.07
CA ILE A 284 31.98 -4.52 27.20
C ILE A 284 32.79 -4.62 28.50
N GLY A 285 33.46 -5.75 28.73
CA GLY A 285 34.39 -5.93 29.84
C GLY A 285 35.49 -4.86 29.88
N MET A 286 36.09 -4.55 28.73
CA MET A 286 37.10 -3.48 28.62
C MET A 286 36.51 -2.09 28.87
N ILE A 287 35.29 -1.82 28.41
CA ILE A 287 34.59 -0.55 28.71
C ILE A 287 34.34 -0.42 30.21
N THR A 288 33.86 -1.48 30.87
CA THR A 288 33.68 -1.47 32.32
C THR A 288 34.99 -1.33 33.06
N LEU A 289 36.06 -1.99 32.62
CA LEU A 289 37.40 -1.85 33.20
C LEU A 289 37.91 -0.41 33.08
N GLY A 290 37.80 0.20 31.89
CA GLY A 290 38.20 1.60 31.69
C GLY A 290 37.39 2.59 32.53
N ALA A 291 36.09 2.35 32.70
CA ALA A 291 35.26 3.17 33.59
C ALA A 291 35.64 3.01 35.08
N LEU A 292 35.96 1.79 35.52
CA LEU A 292 36.46 1.54 36.87
C LEU A 292 37.83 2.20 37.09
N MET A 293 38.73 2.15 36.10
CA MET A 293 40.04 2.81 36.15
C MET A 293 39.91 4.34 36.21
N PHE A 294 38.95 4.90 35.48
CA PHE A 294 38.64 6.33 35.56
C PHE A 294 38.27 6.74 36.99
N VAL A 295 37.42 5.96 37.66
CA VAL A 295 37.04 6.22 39.07
C VAL A 295 38.23 5.98 40.01
N TYR A 296 38.97 4.89 39.81
CA TYR A 296 40.12 4.53 40.65
C TYR A 296 41.24 5.57 40.57
N THR A 297 41.35 6.33 39.48
CA THR A 297 42.31 7.43 39.34
C THR A 297 42.16 8.50 40.44
N PHE A 298 40.95 8.71 40.97
CA PHE A 298 40.70 9.68 42.04
C PHE A 298 40.83 9.10 43.45
N LEU A 299 40.80 7.77 43.59
CA LEU A 299 40.76 7.08 44.88
C LEU A 299 42.06 6.36 45.23
N GLY A 300 42.81 5.93 44.20
CA GLY A 300 43.99 5.09 44.32
C GLY A 300 45.28 5.90 44.50
N ASN A 301 46.33 5.19 44.90
CA ASN A 301 47.69 5.72 44.83
C ASN A 301 48.11 5.83 43.35
N TYR A 302 48.76 6.94 43.00
CA TYR A 302 49.18 7.24 41.63
C TYR A 302 50.03 6.13 41.00
N GLN A 303 51.01 5.56 41.71
CA GLN A 303 51.87 4.49 41.20
C GLN A 303 51.04 3.26 40.82
N THR A 304 50.16 2.79 41.71
CA THR A 304 49.29 1.64 41.45
C THR A 304 48.30 1.92 40.31
N VAL A 305 47.75 3.14 40.25
CA VAL A 305 46.86 3.57 39.18
C VAL A 305 47.60 3.53 37.83
N MET A 306 48.83 4.03 37.77
CA MET A 306 49.62 4.09 36.53
C MET A 306 50.04 2.69 36.06
N GLU A 307 50.56 1.84 36.95
CA GLU A 307 50.89 0.45 36.63
C GLU A 307 49.68 -0.32 36.08
N LEU A 308 48.52 -0.21 36.75
CA LEU A 308 47.31 -0.90 36.34
C LEU A 308 46.76 -0.33 35.03
N SER A 309 46.92 0.98 34.80
CA SER A 309 46.54 1.64 33.54
C SER A 309 47.40 1.17 32.37
N ASN A 310 48.73 1.07 32.54
CA ASN A 310 49.65 0.57 31.52
C ASN A 310 49.36 -0.89 31.15
N LYS A 311 49.17 -1.76 32.17
CA LYS A 311 48.79 -3.16 31.98
C LYS A 311 47.43 -3.29 31.27
N SER A 312 46.44 -2.50 31.70
CA SER A 312 45.10 -2.49 31.08
C SER A 312 45.12 -2.02 29.63
N THR A 313 45.99 -1.06 29.28
CA THR A 313 46.17 -0.55 27.91
C THR A 313 46.72 -1.62 26.99
N SER A 314 47.75 -2.35 27.44
CA SER A 314 48.31 -3.49 26.72
C SER A 314 47.27 -4.61 26.50
N ILE A 315 46.50 -4.94 27.54
CA ILE A 315 45.40 -5.91 27.43
C ILE A 315 44.34 -5.43 26.42
N ASN A 316 43.95 -4.15 26.48
CA ASN A 316 42.99 -3.57 25.54
C ASN A 316 43.48 -3.71 24.10
N ALA A 317 44.71 -3.31 23.81
CA ALA A 317 45.29 -3.39 22.48
C ALA A 317 45.24 -4.83 21.91
N ILE A 318 45.58 -5.83 22.74
CA ILE A 318 45.50 -7.25 22.38
C ILE A 318 44.05 -7.70 22.12
N VAL A 319 43.10 -7.26 22.94
CA VAL A 319 41.67 -7.54 22.76
C VAL A 319 41.16 -6.94 21.46
N LEU A 320 41.56 -5.70 21.12
CA LEU A 320 41.13 -5.02 19.90
C LEU A 320 41.64 -5.71 18.64
N ILE A 321 42.94 -6.03 18.56
CA ILE A 321 43.50 -6.72 17.39
C ILE A 321 42.90 -8.14 17.25
N SER A 322 42.72 -8.85 18.36
CA SER A 322 42.14 -10.20 18.39
C SER A 322 40.66 -10.18 17.99
N SER A 323 39.91 -9.16 18.39
CA SER A 323 38.52 -8.91 17.95
C SER A 323 38.46 -8.69 16.43
N GLY A 324 39.37 -7.88 15.90
CA GLY A 324 39.51 -7.66 14.45
C GLY A 324 39.77 -8.97 13.69
N ILE A 325 40.77 -9.75 14.12
CA ILE A 325 41.14 -11.04 13.50
C ILE A 325 39.96 -12.02 13.53
N TYR A 326 39.29 -12.14 14.67
CA TYR A 326 38.14 -13.03 14.82
C TYR A 326 37.00 -12.64 13.87
N ILE A 327 36.64 -11.37 13.81
CA ILE A 327 35.54 -10.86 12.98
C ILE A 327 35.85 -10.95 11.48
N TYR A 328 37.11 -10.73 11.09
CA TYR A 328 37.57 -10.96 9.73
C TYR A 328 37.36 -12.42 9.30
N ARG A 329 37.74 -13.38 10.16
CA ARG A 329 37.52 -14.82 9.91
C ARG A 329 36.05 -15.21 9.82
N ARG A 330 35.14 -14.41 10.40
CA ARG A 330 33.68 -14.59 10.31
C ARG A 330 33.05 -13.90 9.09
N GLY A 331 33.85 -13.37 8.18
CA GLY A 331 33.41 -12.87 6.87
C GLY A 331 33.31 -11.35 6.75
N ASN A 332 33.59 -10.58 7.80
CA ASN A 332 33.61 -9.12 7.70
C ASN A 332 34.91 -8.64 7.02
N LYS A 333 34.84 -8.39 5.71
CA LYS A 333 36.00 -7.96 4.91
C LYS A 333 36.55 -6.58 5.31
N PHE A 334 35.74 -5.72 5.94
CA PHE A 334 36.17 -4.38 6.39
C PHE A 334 37.18 -4.43 7.55
N ALA A 335 37.27 -5.57 8.26
CA ALA A 335 38.21 -5.74 9.36
C ALA A 335 39.69 -5.80 8.91
N ARG A 336 40.00 -5.95 7.61
CA ARG A 336 41.37 -6.10 7.11
C ARG A 336 42.29 -4.92 7.45
N TYR A 337 41.83 -3.70 7.18
CA TYR A 337 42.60 -2.48 7.44
C TYR A 337 42.62 -2.14 8.92
N PHE A 338 41.53 -2.45 9.62
CA PHE A 338 41.46 -2.38 11.07
C PHE A 338 42.57 -3.22 11.72
N ILE A 339 42.71 -4.51 11.36
CA ILE A 339 43.75 -5.38 11.93
C ILE A 339 45.15 -4.81 11.68
N LEU A 340 45.41 -4.30 10.47
CA LEU A 340 46.72 -3.75 10.12
C LEU A 340 47.03 -2.48 10.93
N ALA A 341 46.04 -1.59 11.08
CA ALA A 341 46.16 -0.39 11.90
C ALA A 341 46.47 -0.74 13.36
N TRP A 342 45.66 -1.62 13.95
CA TRP A 342 45.83 -2.07 15.32
C TRP A 342 47.10 -2.87 15.55
N ALA A 343 47.69 -3.50 14.54
CA ALA A 343 48.99 -4.15 14.65
C ALA A 343 50.12 -3.16 14.93
N PHE A 344 50.23 -2.09 14.13
CA PHE A 344 51.23 -1.04 14.33
C PHE A 344 51.06 -0.37 15.69
N PHE A 345 49.82 -0.09 16.07
CA PHE A 345 49.54 0.57 17.34
C PHE A 345 49.83 -0.33 18.55
N THR A 346 49.40 -1.60 18.50
CA THR A 346 49.67 -2.58 19.56
C THR A 346 51.16 -2.78 19.75
N MET A 347 51.92 -2.84 18.65
CA MET A 347 53.37 -2.92 18.68
C MET A 347 54.00 -1.70 19.36
N GLY A 348 53.52 -0.48 19.05
CA GLY A 348 53.95 0.74 19.73
C GLY A 348 53.65 0.75 21.23
N ILE A 349 52.43 0.35 21.63
CA ILE A 349 52.02 0.23 23.03
C ILE A 349 52.88 -0.77 23.79
N ILE A 350 53.11 -1.96 23.21
CA ILE A 350 53.90 -3.00 23.86
C ILE A 350 55.33 -2.52 24.06
N THR A 351 55.97 -1.95 23.03
CA THR A 351 57.32 -1.39 23.15
C THR A 351 57.38 -0.33 24.24
N HIS A 352 56.44 0.62 24.25
CA HIS A 352 56.38 1.67 25.27
C HIS A 352 56.15 1.11 26.69
N THR A 353 55.29 0.10 26.84
CA THR A 353 55.06 -0.56 28.13
C THR A 353 56.32 -1.28 28.61
N LEU A 354 57.01 -2.01 27.75
CA LEU A 354 58.24 -2.70 28.11
C LEU A 354 59.38 -1.72 28.45
N THR A 355 59.44 -0.58 27.76
CA THR A 355 60.39 0.49 28.10
C THR A 355 60.04 1.16 29.44
N THR A 356 58.77 1.44 29.74
CA THR A 356 58.38 2.06 31.02
C THR A 356 58.57 1.13 32.23
N GLU A 357 58.48 -0.18 32.02
CA GLU A 357 58.76 -1.21 33.03
C GLU A 357 60.26 -1.54 33.18
N GLY A 358 61.15 -0.92 32.40
CA GLY A 358 62.60 -1.15 32.47
C GLY A 358 63.10 -2.43 31.77
N LEU A 359 62.26 -3.12 30.98
CA LEU A 359 62.62 -4.39 30.33
C LEU A 359 63.39 -4.21 29.01
N ILE A 360 63.24 -3.07 28.35
CA ILE A 360 63.92 -2.75 27.08
C ILE A 360 64.58 -1.36 27.20
N PRO A 361 65.77 -1.18 26.60
CA PRO A 361 66.43 0.12 26.55
C PRO A 361 65.57 1.24 25.96
N SER A 362 65.63 2.40 26.59
CA SER A 362 64.93 3.62 26.22
C SER A 362 65.76 4.56 25.33
N ASN A 363 67.07 4.33 25.27
CA ASN A 363 68.03 5.15 24.53
C ASN A 363 68.00 4.96 23.00
N LEU A 364 67.29 3.93 22.51
CA LEU A 364 67.13 3.66 21.07
C LEU A 364 66.06 4.58 20.46
N PHE A 365 66.39 5.19 19.32
CA PHE A 365 65.43 6.03 18.57
C PHE A 365 64.10 5.31 18.30
N ILE A 366 64.18 4.01 17.96
CA ILE A 366 63.01 3.19 17.66
C ILE A 366 62.12 3.01 18.89
N THR A 367 62.68 2.73 20.07
CA THR A 367 61.87 2.49 21.28
C THR A 367 61.23 3.78 21.78
N ARG A 368 61.94 4.91 21.69
CA ARG A 368 61.44 6.24 22.04
C ARG A 368 60.25 6.70 21.20
N TYR A 369 60.28 6.49 19.88
CA TYR A 369 59.23 6.98 18.97
C TYR A 369 58.24 5.89 18.50
N ALA A 370 58.35 4.66 19.00
CA ALA A 370 57.51 3.53 18.59
C ALA A 370 56.00 3.80 18.74
N LEU A 371 55.59 4.38 19.86
CA LEU A 371 54.17 4.69 20.13
C LEU A 371 53.64 5.77 19.18
N ALA A 372 54.43 6.83 18.94
CA ALA A 372 54.07 7.91 18.03
C ALA A 372 53.91 7.39 16.60
N PHE A 373 54.87 6.59 16.13
CA PHE A 373 54.82 5.97 14.81
C PHE A 373 53.61 5.01 14.67
N GLY A 374 53.40 4.16 15.68
CA GLY A 374 52.24 3.26 15.73
C GLY A 374 50.91 4.00 15.66
N THR A 375 50.82 5.16 16.33
CA THR A 375 49.63 6.03 16.31
C THR A 375 49.40 6.63 14.92
N ILE A 376 50.43 7.22 14.29
CA ILE A 376 50.29 7.81 12.96
C ILE A 376 49.84 6.75 11.94
N MET A 377 50.47 5.57 11.98
CA MET A 377 50.12 4.47 11.08
C MET A 377 48.68 3.98 11.31
N GLU A 378 48.26 3.85 12.56
CA GLU A 378 46.89 3.48 12.92
C GLU A 378 45.88 4.50 12.42
N ILE A 379 46.17 5.79 12.63
CA ILE A 379 45.28 6.87 12.24
C ILE A 379 45.13 6.95 10.71
N MET A 380 46.24 6.81 9.97
CA MET A 380 46.22 6.80 8.51
C MET A 380 45.44 5.59 7.97
N LEU A 381 45.69 4.40 8.51
CA LEU A 381 45.08 3.16 8.03
C LEU A 381 43.59 3.06 8.39
N LEU A 382 43.16 3.53 9.56
CA LEU A 382 41.74 3.56 9.92
C LEU A 382 40.95 4.61 9.16
N SER A 383 41.55 5.77 8.87
CA SER A 383 40.94 6.79 8.00
C SER A 383 40.69 6.23 6.58
N LEU A 384 41.65 5.46 6.04
CA LEU A 384 41.47 4.72 4.79
C LEU A 384 40.41 3.62 4.92
N ALA A 385 40.39 2.89 6.04
CA ALA A 385 39.40 1.83 6.29
C ALA A 385 37.96 2.37 6.34
N LEU A 386 37.76 3.52 6.99
CA LEU A 386 36.49 4.24 7.04
C LEU A 386 36.06 4.67 5.64
N SER A 387 36.97 5.26 4.87
CA SER A 387 36.71 5.70 3.50
C SER A 387 36.35 4.54 2.55
N ASP A 388 37.07 3.42 2.62
CA ASP A 388 36.79 2.20 1.82
C ASP A 388 35.43 1.59 2.19
N LYS A 389 35.14 1.51 3.50
CA LYS A 389 33.84 1.04 4.00
C LYS A 389 32.70 1.95 3.55
N TYR A 390 32.89 3.27 3.61
CA TYR A 390 31.90 4.23 3.16
C TYR A 390 31.66 4.13 1.65
N LYS A 391 32.73 4.11 0.84
CA LYS A 391 32.64 3.95 -0.61
C LYS A 391 31.89 2.68 -0.99
N PHE A 392 32.20 1.56 -0.33
CA PHE A 392 31.47 0.31 -0.55
C PHE A 392 29.99 0.43 -0.19
N ILE A 393 29.65 1.01 0.96
CA ILE A 393 28.25 1.19 1.39
C ILE A 393 27.51 2.12 0.42
N GLN A 394 28.16 3.16 -0.05
CA GLN A 394 27.62 4.09 -1.03
C GLN A 394 27.37 3.40 -2.38
N GLU A 395 28.37 2.68 -2.93
CA GLU A 395 28.23 1.92 -4.18
C GLU A 395 27.12 0.87 -4.09
N ASP A 396 26.96 0.18 -2.95
CA ASP A 396 25.89 -0.80 -2.76
C ASP A 396 24.51 -0.11 -2.68
N THR A 397 24.43 1.04 -2.01
CA THR A 397 23.21 1.86 -1.95
C THR A 397 22.83 2.40 -3.33
N GLU A 398 23.81 2.89 -4.10
CA GLU A 398 23.62 3.36 -5.47
C GLU A 398 23.15 2.21 -6.38
N ARG A 399 23.76 1.02 -6.30
CA ARG A 399 23.28 -0.16 -7.06
C ARG A 399 21.85 -0.56 -6.69
N ILE A 400 21.50 -0.52 -5.41
CA ILE A 400 20.14 -0.79 -4.95
C ILE A 400 19.18 0.26 -5.53
N GLN A 401 19.54 1.54 -5.50
CA GLN A 401 18.74 2.61 -6.10
C GLN A 401 18.60 2.45 -7.62
N GLU A 402 19.68 2.16 -8.35
CA GLU A 402 19.64 1.89 -9.79
C GLU A 402 18.73 0.71 -10.11
N SER A 403 18.81 -0.38 -9.34
CA SER A 403 17.95 -1.54 -9.53
C SER A 403 16.47 -1.20 -9.31
N LEU A 404 16.17 -0.32 -8.35
CA LEU A 404 14.83 0.17 -8.08
C LEU A 404 14.32 1.06 -9.21
N ILE A 405 15.16 1.96 -9.74
CA ILE A 405 14.83 2.80 -10.90
C ILE A 405 14.57 1.93 -12.13
N GLN A 406 15.42 0.94 -12.41
CA GLN A 406 15.22 0.01 -13.52
C GLN A 406 13.92 -0.79 -13.38
N GLN A 407 13.59 -1.23 -12.16
CA GLN A 407 12.33 -1.91 -11.87
C GLN A 407 11.14 -0.96 -12.09
N GLN A 408 11.22 0.28 -11.62
CA GLN A 408 10.21 1.31 -11.87
C GLN A 408 10.05 1.62 -13.37
N GLU A 409 11.13 1.70 -14.14
CA GLU A 409 11.07 1.88 -15.59
C GLU A 409 10.42 0.70 -16.29
N LYS A 410 10.72 -0.54 -15.86
CA LYS A 410 10.10 -1.76 -16.40
C LYS A 410 8.61 -1.79 -16.10
N ASP A 411 8.22 -1.42 -14.89
CA ASP A 411 6.81 -1.31 -14.49
C ASP A 411 6.12 -0.17 -15.24
N ARG A 412 6.80 0.98 -15.44
CA ARG A 412 6.31 2.10 -16.26
C ARG A 412 6.10 1.69 -17.72
N LYS A 413 7.08 1.02 -18.36
CA LYS A 413 6.96 0.50 -19.73
C LYS A 413 5.84 -0.54 -19.85
N THR A 414 5.67 -1.38 -18.83
CA THR A 414 4.57 -2.34 -18.78
C THR A 414 3.23 -1.63 -18.64
N LEU A 415 3.15 -0.60 -17.80
CA LEU A 415 1.97 0.23 -17.65
C LEU A 415 1.66 1.01 -18.93
N GLU A 416 2.64 1.67 -19.56
CA GLU A 416 2.52 2.34 -20.85
C GLU A 416 2.05 1.38 -21.94
N ARG A 417 2.56 0.14 -21.97
CA ARG A 417 2.08 -0.89 -22.89
C ARG A 417 0.62 -1.25 -22.61
N ARG A 418 0.23 -1.45 -21.35
CA ARG A 418 -1.18 -1.70 -20.97
C ARG A 418 -2.08 -0.52 -21.30
N VAL A 419 -1.63 0.70 -21.03
CA VAL A 419 -2.33 1.94 -21.38
C VAL A 419 -2.47 2.00 -22.89
N LYS A 420 -1.42 1.78 -23.68
CA LYS A 420 -1.49 1.76 -25.15
C LYS A 420 -2.40 0.65 -25.69
N GLU A 421 -2.39 -0.53 -25.08
CA GLU A 421 -3.31 -1.61 -25.41
C GLU A 421 -4.76 -1.24 -25.07
N ARG A 422 -5.00 -0.62 -23.91
CA ARG A 422 -6.31 -0.07 -23.50
C ARG A 422 -6.75 1.08 -24.38
N THR A 423 -5.87 2.01 -24.73
CA THR A 423 -6.13 3.11 -25.66
C THR A 423 -6.44 2.54 -27.04
N ARG A 424 -5.70 1.54 -27.54
CA ARG A 424 -6.07 0.86 -28.80
C ARG A 424 -7.41 0.14 -28.73
N GLN A 425 -7.75 -0.48 -27.60
CA GLN A 425 -9.08 -1.06 -27.38
C GLN A 425 -10.15 0.03 -27.36
N LEU A 426 -9.90 1.13 -26.66
CA LEU A 426 -10.77 2.29 -26.60
C LEU A 426 -10.90 2.98 -27.96
N ASP A 427 -9.83 3.08 -28.75
CA ASP A 427 -9.84 3.64 -30.10
C ASP A 427 -10.62 2.72 -31.04
N LYS A 428 -10.51 1.40 -30.90
CA LYS A 428 -11.37 0.46 -31.65
C LYS A 428 -12.83 0.64 -31.29
N VAL A 429 -13.14 0.69 -29.99
CA VAL A 429 -14.50 0.94 -29.50
C VAL A 429 -14.98 2.33 -29.91
N SER A 430 -14.12 3.34 -29.90
CA SER A 430 -14.41 4.71 -30.30
C SER A 430 -14.61 4.78 -31.81
N GLN A 431 -13.80 4.10 -32.62
CA GLN A 431 -14.00 4.01 -34.07
C GLN A 431 -15.25 3.22 -34.42
N GLU A 432 -15.58 2.16 -33.67
CA GLU A 432 -16.86 1.48 -33.80
C GLU A 432 -18.00 2.41 -33.41
N THR A 433 -17.86 3.11 -32.29
CA THR A 433 -18.84 4.11 -31.83
C THR A 433 -19.00 5.21 -32.85
N ASP A 434 -17.92 5.77 -33.40
CA ASP A 434 -17.92 6.79 -34.46
C ASP A 434 -18.46 6.22 -35.78
N ARG A 435 -18.23 4.94 -36.08
CA ARG A 435 -18.85 4.27 -37.22
C ARG A 435 -20.35 4.10 -36.98
N TYR A 436 -20.77 3.81 -35.75
CA TYR A 436 -22.19 3.80 -35.37
C TYR A 436 -22.76 5.22 -35.37
N THR A 437 -22.03 6.23 -34.92
CA THR A 437 -22.41 7.64 -34.93
C THR A 437 -22.51 8.14 -36.35
N ARG A 438 -21.55 7.85 -37.23
CA ARG A 438 -21.65 8.14 -38.68
C ARG A 438 -22.77 7.37 -39.33
N LYS A 439 -23.00 6.09 -38.99
CA LYS A 439 -24.20 5.38 -39.44
C LYS A 439 -25.48 6.01 -38.92
N ILE A 440 -25.47 6.55 -37.70
CA ILE A 440 -26.58 7.26 -37.10
C ILE A 440 -26.74 8.63 -37.74
N GLU A 441 -25.68 9.35 -38.10
CA GLU A 441 -25.64 10.66 -38.78
C GLU A 441 -25.97 10.53 -40.26
N ASP A 442 -25.52 9.48 -40.94
CA ASP A 442 -25.92 9.08 -42.29
C ASP A 442 -27.39 8.66 -42.23
N ALA A 443 -27.80 7.86 -41.25
CA ALA A 443 -29.22 7.59 -41.00
C ALA A 443 -29.96 8.86 -40.56
N TYR A 444 -29.31 9.85 -39.92
CA TYR A 444 -29.90 11.13 -39.51
C TYR A 444 -30.00 12.07 -40.69
N GLY A 445 -29.11 11.96 -41.67
CA GLY A 445 -29.05 12.69 -42.93
C GLY A 445 -29.99 12.07 -43.97
N GLU A 446 -30.11 10.74 -43.98
CA GLU A 446 -31.20 10.00 -44.62
C GLU A 446 -32.52 10.33 -43.94
N ILE A 447 -32.60 10.35 -42.60
CA ILE A 447 -33.78 10.81 -41.85
C ILE A 447 -33.99 12.32 -42.06
N GLN A 448 -32.99 13.16 -42.29
CA GLN A 448 -33.16 14.61 -42.51
C GLN A 448 -33.54 14.93 -43.95
N SER A 449 -33.01 14.21 -44.95
CA SER A 449 -33.46 14.28 -46.33
C SER A 449 -34.82 13.61 -46.49
N MET A 450 -35.06 12.52 -45.75
CA MET A 450 -36.35 11.88 -45.59
C MET A 450 -37.28 12.74 -44.75
N ASN A 451 -36.83 13.58 -43.79
CA ASN A 451 -37.56 14.60 -42.99
C ASN A 451 -37.78 15.90 -43.75
N ALA A 452 -36.94 16.29 -44.69
CA ALA A 452 -37.19 17.39 -45.60
C ALA A 452 -38.17 16.93 -46.69
N SER A 453 -38.02 15.68 -47.16
CA SER A 453 -39.02 14.96 -47.95
C SER A 453 -40.27 14.66 -47.12
N LEU A 454 -40.16 14.41 -45.81
CA LEU A 454 -41.26 14.19 -44.86
C LEU A 454 -41.83 15.49 -44.39
N GLU A 455 -41.16 16.64 -44.47
CA GLU A 455 -41.72 17.97 -44.17
C GLU A 455 -42.48 18.45 -45.38
N LYS A 456 -41.96 18.19 -46.58
CA LYS A 456 -42.70 18.33 -47.83
C LYS A 456 -43.89 17.35 -47.89
N GLN A 457 -43.67 16.08 -47.55
CA GLN A 457 -44.73 15.09 -47.38
C GLN A 457 -45.53 15.32 -46.11
N ASN A 458 -45.12 16.08 -45.08
CA ASN A 458 -45.90 16.38 -43.86
C ASN A 458 -46.67 17.67 -44.04
N GLU A 459 -46.26 18.61 -44.87
CA GLU A 459 -47.19 19.62 -45.40
C GLU A 459 -48.24 18.93 -46.28
N GLU A 460 -47.83 17.95 -47.08
CA GLU A 460 -48.75 17.14 -47.90
C GLU A 460 -49.61 16.18 -47.05
N ILE A 461 -49.05 15.55 -46.00
CA ILE A 461 -49.69 14.61 -45.07
C ILE A 461 -50.49 15.38 -44.03
N GLU A 462 -50.11 16.55 -43.56
CA GLU A 462 -50.92 17.34 -42.64
C GLU A 462 -52.08 18.02 -43.39
N ASN A 463 -51.92 18.33 -44.68
CA ASN A 463 -53.04 18.59 -45.58
C ASN A 463 -53.90 17.34 -45.80
N GLN A 464 -53.32 16.17 -46.10
CA GLN A 464 -54.05 14.91 -46.26
C GLN A 464 -54.65 14.40 -44.95
N LYS A 465 -54.13 14.74 -43.78
CA LYS A 465 -54.57 14.34 -42.43
C LYS A 465 -55.59 15.32 -41.90
N LYS A 466 -55.52 16.62 -42.24
CA LYS A 466 -56.67 17.51 -42.13
C LYS A 466 -57.81 17.03 -43.03
N GLU A 467 -57.51 16.54 -44.23
CA GLU A 467 -58.51 15.96 -45.14
C GLU A 467 -59.04 14.61 -44.63
N LEU A 468 -58.16 13.74 -44.12
CA LEU A 468 -58.47 12.39 -43.62
C LEU A 468 -59.19 12.46 -42.28
N SER A 469 -58.81 13.35 -41.37
CA SER A 469 -59.52 13.63 -40.12
C SER A 469 -60.92 14.18 -40.41
N LYS A 470 -61.06 15.10 -41.37
CA LYS A 470 -62.38 15.55 -41.84
C LYS A 470 -63.18 14.43 -42.50
N LYS A 471 -62.54 13.52 -43.25
CA LYS A 471 -63.19 12.34 -43.86
C LYS A 471 -63.59 11.31 -42.79
N ASN A 472 -62.75 11.06 -41.78
CA ASN A 472 -63.01 10.10 -40.72
C ASN A 472 -64.07 10.62 -39.74
N GLU A 473 -64.06 11.91 -39.38
CA GLU A 473 -65.18 12.54 -38.66
C GLU A 473 -66.50 12.42 -39.44
N LYS A 474 -66.48 12.63 -40.76
CA LYS A 474 -67.67 12.44 -41.61
C LYS A 474 -68.13 10.98 -41.68
N ILE A 475 -67.21 10.01 -41.74
CA ILE A 475 -67.53 8.57 -41.77
C ILE A 475 -68.02 8.09 -40.40
N THR A 476 -67.36 8.47 -39.30
CA THR A 476 -67.84 8.16 -37.95
C THR A 476 -69.19 8.81 -37.68
N ALA A 477 -69.41 10.05 -38.14
CA ALA A 477 -70.73 10.70 -38.07
C ALA A 477 -71.80 9.96 -38.89
N SER A 478 -71.47 9.44 -40.08
CA SER A 478 -72.42 8.68 -40.91
C SER A 478 -72.73 7.29 -40.34
N ILE A 479 -71.76 6.61 -39.74
CA ILE A 479 -71.96 5.30 -39.10
C ILE A 479 -72.71 5.47 -37.76
N ASN A 480 -72.42 6.51 -36.97
CA ASN A 480 -73.22 6.85 -35.79
C ASN A 480 -74.66 7.22 -36.16
N TYR A 481 -74.87 7.86 -37.32
CA TYR A 481 -76.22 8.10 -37.84
C TYR A 481 -76.91 6.78 -38.23
N ALA A 482 -76.20 5.85 -38.88
CA ALA A 482 -76.72 4.51 -39.17
C ALA A 482 -77.08 3.74 -37.89
N GLN A 483 -76.31 3.86 -36.81
CA GLN A 483 -76.66 3.29 -35.49
C GLN A 483 -77.96 3.87 -34.92
N ARG A 484 -78.18 5.18 -35.08
CA ARG A 484 -79.46 5.79 -34.67
C ARG A 484 -80.63 5.23 -35.46
N ILE A 485 -80.46 4.98 -36.77
CA ILE A 485 -81.48 4.33 -37.60
C ILE A 485 -81.73 2.90 -37.12
N GLN A 486 -80.67 2.11 -36.92
CA GLN A 486 -80.78 0.73 -36.46
C GLN A 486 -81.44 0.63 -35.08
N ASN A 487 -81.07 1.48 -34.13
CA ASN A 487 -81.72 1.50 -32.82
C ASN A 487 -83.19 1.92 -32.86
N ALA A 488 -83.61 2.71 -33.87
CA ALA A 488 -84.99 3.14 -34.02
C ALA A 488 -85.92 2.05 -34.60
N ILE A 489 -85.36 1.05 -35.30
CA ILE A 489 -86.14 -0.08 -35.84
C ILE A 489 -86.28 -1.24 -34.85
N LEU A 490 -85.39 -1.34 -33.86
CA LEU A 490 -85.47 -2.35 -32.81
C LEU A 490 -86.68 -2.10 -31.91
N PRO A 491 -87.43 -3.15 -31.50
CA PRO A 491 -88.54 -3.01 -30.57
C PRO A 491 -88.03 -2.54 -29.20
N SER A 492 -88.82 -1.72 -28.50
CA SER A 492 -88.44 -1.31 -27.15
C SER A 492 -88.50 -2.49 -26.18
N ILE A 493 -87.60 -2.51 -25.19
CA ILE A 493 -87.58 -3.58 -24.17
C ILE A 493 -88.90 -3.56 -23.38
N GLU A 494 -89.51 -2.39 -23.20
CA GLU A 494 -90.82 -2.22 -22.58
C GLU A 494 -91.94 -2.91 -23.38
N ALA A 495 -91.90 -2.86 -24.72
CA ALA A 495 -92.87 -3.53 -25.57
C ALA A 495 -92.75 -5.07 -25.46
N ILE A 496 -91.52 -5.58 -25.38
CA ILE A 496 -91.26 -7.00 -25.13
C ILE A 496 -91.77 -7.39 -23.73
N LYS A 497 -91.47 -6.59 -22.70
CA LYS A 497 -91.96 -6.81 -21.33
C LYS A 497 -93.48 -6.72 -21.21
N HIS A 498 -94.18 -6.08 -22.13
CA HIS A 498 -95.65 -6.07 -22.13
C HIS A 498 -96.24 -7.47 -22.43
N SER A 499 -95.71 -8.17 -23.43
CA SER A 499 -96.20 -9.51 -23.80
C SER A 499 -95.43 -10.65 -23.11
N PHE A 500 -94.19 -10.39 -22.68
CA PHE A 500 -93.33 -11.29 -21.92
C PHE A 500 -92.83 -10.58 -20.64
N PRO A 501 -93.65 -10.44 -19.59
CA PRO A 501 -93.32 -9.64 -18.40
C PRO A 501 -92.03 -10.05 -17.69
N GLU A 502 -91.78 -11.35 -17.62
CA GLU A 502 -90.52 -11.89 -17.10
C GLU A 502 -89.60 -12.20 -18.28
N SER A 503 -88.96 -11.17 -18.85
CA SER A 503 -87.99 -11.31 -19.95
C SER A 503 -86.79 -10.38 -19.83
N PHE A 504 -85.71 -10.72 -20.54
CA PHE A 504 -84.56 -9.86 -20.78
C PHE A 504 -84.05 -9.98 -22.23
N VAL A 505 -83.41 -8.92 -22.70
CA VAL A 505 -82.61 -8.91 -23.93
C VAL A 505 -81.19 -8.43 -23.58
N LEU A 506 -80.20 -9.29 -23.81
CA LEU A 506 -78.78 -8.95 -23.80
C LEU A 506 -78.34 -8.76 -25.25
N PHE A 507 -78.06 -7.52 -25.63
CA PHE A 507 -77.66 -7.16 -26.98
C PHE A 507 -76.36 -6.33 -26.92
N LYS A 508 -75.30 -6.82 -27.54
CA LYS A 508 -73.99 -6.17 -27.61
C LYS A 508 -73.43 -6.24 -29.03
N PRO A 509 -73.54 -5.16 -29.81
CA PRO A 509 -72.85 -5.03 -31.08
C PRO A 509 -71.32 -5.04 -30.88
N LYS A 510 -70.58 -5.67 -31.80
CA LYS A 510 -69.12 -5.66 -31.88
C LYS A 510 -68.60 -4.30 -32.35
N ASP A 511 -69.22 -3.75 -33.39
CA ASP A 511 -68.91 -2.42 -33.95
C ASP A 511 -70.03 -1.40 -33.61
N ILE A 512 -69.97 -0.18 -34.17
CA ILE A 512 -71.00 0.85 -33.95
C ILE A 512 -72.41 0.36 -34.38
N VAL A 513 -72.50 -0.52 -35.37
CA VAL A 513 -73.76 -1.13 -35.85
C VAL A 513 -73.60 -2.65 -35.96
N SER A 514 -74.71 -3.38 -35.79
CA SER A 514 -74.74 -4.84 -35.63
C SER A 514 -75.35 -5.56 -36.83
N GLY A 515 -74.90 -6.77 -37.19
CA GLY A 515 -75.66 -7.74 -37.96
C GLY A 515 -76.77 -8.41 -37.15
N ASP A 516 -76.55 -8.64 -35.86
CA ASP A 516 -77.56 -9.18 -34.96
C ASP A 516 -78.70 -8.18 -34.71
N PHE A 517 -79.92 -8.69 -34.65
CA PHE A 517 -81.07 -7.92 -34.18
C PHE A 517 -82.13 -8.81 -33.54
N TYR A 518 -82.92 -8.21 -32.65
CA TYR A 518 -84.06 -8.87 -32.03
C TYR A 518 -85.36 -8.28 -32.56
N TRP A 519 -86.37 -9.13 -32.70
CA TRP A 519 -87.66 -8.74 -33.24
C TRP A 519 -88.79 -9.19 -32.32
N HIS A 520 -89.83 -8.37 -32.24
CA HIS A 520 -90.98 -8.59 -31.39
C HIS A 520 -92.23 -7.99 -32.04
N HIS A 521 -93.33 -8.71 -31.91
CA HIS A 521 -94.64 -8.19 -32.23
C HIS A 521 -95.68 -8.79 -31.30
N ASP A 522 -96.66 -7.99 -30.90
CA ASP A 522 -97.72 -8.44 -30.01
C ASP A 522 -99.09 -8.21 -30.64
N THR A 523 -99.92 -9.25 -30.60
CA THR A 523 -101.33 -9.20 -30.99
C THR A 523 -102.20 -9.70 -29.84
N PRO A 524 -103.53 -9.48 -29.86
CA PRO A 524 -104.40 -10.01 -28.84
C PRO A 524 -104.34 -11.54 -28.68
N SER A 525 -104.03 -12.29 -29.75
CA SER A 525 -103.99 -13.76 -29.75
C SER A 525 -102.58 -14.35 -29.65
N HIS A 526 -101.59 -13.72 -30.27
CA HIS A 526 -100.21 -14.23 -30.36
C HIS A 526 -99.17 -13.18 -29.96
N ALA A 527 -98.13 -13.61 -29.26
CA ALA A 527 -96.92 -12.84 -29.01
C ALA A 527 -95.72 -13.47 -29.72
N TYR A 528 -94.96 -12.66 -30.46
CA TYR A 528 -93.84 -13.09 -31.28
C TYR A 528 -92.55 -12.56 -30.69
N ILE A 529 -91.50 -13.39 -30.64
CA ILE A 529 -90.16 -12.98 -30.24
C ILE A 529 -89.10 -13.75 -31.02
N ALA A 530 -88.09 -13.04 -31.51
CA ALA A 530 -87.03 -13.64 -32.30
C ALA A 530 -85.65 -13.04 -31.99
N ALA A 531 -84.63 -13.89 -32.08
CA ALA A 531 -83.23 -13.51 -32.10
C ALA A 531 -82.66 -13.88 -33.47
N ILE A 532 -82.13 -12.90 -34.20
CA ILE A 532 -81.66 -13.03 -35.56
C ILE A 532 -80.19 -12.62 -35.61
N ASP A 533 -79.40 -13.42 -36.30
CA ASP A 533 -77.96 -13.30 -36.51
C ASP A 533 -77.71 -13.24 -38.03
N CYS A 534 -77.25 -12.10 -38.53
CA CYS A 534 -77.05 -11.90 -39.96
C CYS A 534 -75.58 -12.11 -40.33
N THR A 535 -75.35 -12.56 -41.57
CA THR A 535 -73.98 -12.76 -42.07
C THR A 535 -73.20 -11.44 -42.08
N GLY A 536 -72.09 -11.41 -41.34
CA GLY A 536 -71.18 -10.27 -41.24
C GLY A 536 -71.58 -9.28 -40.13
N HIS A 537 -70.59 -8.52 -39.66
CA HIS A 537 -70.76 -7.47 -38.64
C HIS A 537 -70.50 -6.07 -39.23
N GLY A 538 -70.77 -5.02 -38.45
CA GLY A 538 -70.58 -3.65 -38.89
C GLY A 538 -71.60 -3.24 -39.98
N VAL A 539 -71.23 -2.28 -40.84
CA VAL A 539 -72.17 -1.64 -41.78
C VAL A 539 -72.89 -2.63 -42.73
N PRO A 540 -72.20 -3.62 -43.36
CA PRO A 540 -72.89 -4.61 -44.20
C PRO A 540 -73.91 -5.47 -43.43
N GLY A 541 -73.56 -5.92 -42.21
CA GLY A 541 -74.48 -6.65 -41.33
C GLY A 541 -75.68 -5.80 -40.92
N ALA A 542 -75.47 -4.51 -40.65
CA ALA A 542 -76.56 -3.59 -40.31
C ALA A 542 -77.58 -3.42 -41.44
N PHE A 543 -77.15 -3.37 -42.70
CA PHE A 543 -78.09 -3.38 -43.84
C PHE A 543 -78.90 -4.68 -43.91
N MET A 544 -78.27 -5.83 -43.64
CA MET A 544 -78.96 -7.11 -43.56
C MET A 544 -80.01 -7.14 -42.45
N SER A 545 -79.69 -6.58 -41.27
CA SER A 545 -80.63 -6.47 -40.16
C SER A 545 -81.87 -5.64 -40.52
N MET A 546 -81.71 -4.52 -41.26
CA MET A 546 -82.83 -3.68 -41.70
C MET A 546 -83.72 -4.38 -42.73
N ILE A 547 -83.11 -5.14 -43.65
CA ILE A 547 -83.85 -5.94 -44.64
C ILE A 547 -84.65 -7.04 -43.92
N GLY A 548 -84.00 -7.79 -43.02
CA GLY A 548 -84.65 -8.82 -42.22
C GLY A 548 -85.80 -8.28 -41.38
N GLU A 549 -85.61 -7.15 -40.71
CA GLU A 549 -86.64 -6.47 -39.91
C GLU A 549 -87.87 -6.11 -40.74
N ARG A 550 -87.66 -5.49 -41.91
CA ARG A 550 -88.75 -5.10 -42.82
C ARG A 550 -89.51 -6.33 -43.34
N LEU A 551 -88.80 -7.39 -43.71
CA LEU A 551 -89.41 -8.62 -44.22
C LEU A 551 -90.20 -9.34 -43.13
N LEU A 552 -89.71 -9.39 -41.90
CA LEU A 552 -90.46 -9.92 -40.76
C LEU A 552 -91.74 -9.12 -40.50
N LYS A 553 -91.68 -7.78 -40.56
CA LYS A 553 -92.89 -6.94 -40.49
C LYS A 553 -93.89 -7.27 -41.62
N GLN A 554 -93.41 -7.43 -42.86
CA GLN A 554 -94.27 -7.81 -43.98
C GLN A 554 -94.96 -9.16 -43.71
N ILE A 555 -94.18 -10.20 -43.42
CA ILE A 555 -94.66 -11.57 -43.24
C ILE A 555 -95.63 -11.68 -42.05
N VAL A 556 -95.23 -11.15 -40.89
CA VAL A 556 -96.00 -11.37 -39.65
C VAL A 556 -97.17 -10.40 -39.54
N ILE A 557 -96.96 -9.13 -39.89
CA ILE A 557 -97.97 -8.08 -39.66
C ILE A 557 -98.89 -7.94 -40.87
N ALA A 558 -98.34 -7.83 -42.08
CA ALA A 558 -99.13 -7.62 -43.28
C ALA A 558 -99.79 -8.92 -43.76
N ASP A 559 -99.01 -10.00 -43.85
CA ASP A 559 -99.51 -11.30 -44.34
C ASP A 559 -100.18 -12.12 -43.23
N ARG A 560 -100.07 -11.68 -41.97
CA ARG A 560 -100.68 -12.26 -40.76
C ARG A 560 -100.29 -13.71 -40.49
N THR A 561 -99.06 -14.09 -40.85
CA THR A 561 -98.55 -15.44 -40.61
C THR A 561 -98.31 -15.67 -39.11
N THR A 562 -98.83 -16.77 -38.56
CA THR A 562 -98.71 -17.14 -37.14
C THR A 562 -97.79 -18.35 -36.91
N ASP A 563 -97.51 -19.14 -37.94
CA ASP A 563 -96.69 -20.34 -37.83
C ASP A 563 -95.20 -20.01 -38.07
N PRO A 564 -94.30 -20.26 -37.10
CA PRO A 564 -92.91 -19.84 -37.21
C PRO A 564 -92.15 -20.52 -38.36
N GLY A 565 -92.44 -21.77 -38.71
CA GLY A 565 -91.83 -22.46 -39.85
C GLY A 565 -92.18 -21.77 -41.17
N ILE A 566 -93.45 -21.44 -41.37
CA ILE A 566 -93.92 -20.69 -42.55
C ILE A 566 -93.28 -19.29 -42.58
N ILE A 567 -93.13 -18.63 -41.43
CA ILE A 567 -92.45 -17.33 -41.35
C ILE A 567 -91.01 -17.45 -41.85
N LEU A 568 -90.28 -18.48 -41.42
CA LEU A 568 -88.90 -18.73 -41.86
C LEU A 568 -88.85 -19.09 -43.36
N ASP A 569 -89.79 -19.88 -43.89
CA ASP A 569 -89.86 -20.21 -45.31
C ASP A 569 -90.08 -18.98 -46.19
N GLN A 570 -91.02 -18.11 -45.80
CA GLN A 570 -91.29 -16.86 -46.51
C GLN A 570 -90.10 -15.91 -46.41
N LEU A 571 -89.45 -15.82 -45.24
CA LEU A 571 -88.26 -15.01 -45.06
C LEU A 571 -87.11 -15.51 -45.93
N ASN A 572 -86.89 -16.83 -46.00
CA ASN A 572 -85.90 -17.46 -46.88
C ASN A 572 -86.16 -17.15 -48.34
N HIS A 573 -87.41 -17.25 -48.78
CA HIS A 573 -87.81 -16.91 -50.14
C HIS A 573 -87.53 -15.42 -50.45
N TYR A 574 -87.99 -14.50 -49.61
CA TYR A 574 -87.82 -13.07 -49.86
C TYR A 574 -86.35 -12.64 -49.81
N ILE A 575 -85.55 -13.17 -48.88
CA ILE A 575 -84.11 -12.88 -48.83
C ILE A 575 -83.40 -13.35 -50.11
N LYS A 576 -83.72 -14.55 -50.61
CA LYS A 576 -83.19 -15.03 -51.91
C LYS A 576 -83.61 -14.13 -53.06
N VAL A 577 -84.87 -13.73 -53.13
CA VAL A 577 -85.38 -12.84 -54.19
C VAL A 577 -84.76 -11.45 -54.13
N GLU A 578 -84.53 -10.90 -52.94
CA GLU A 578 -83.98 -9.55 -52.76
C GLU A 578 -82.47 -9.49 -53.00
N LEU A 579 -81.72 -10.52 -52.60
CA LEU A 579 -80.26 -10.52 -52.66
C LEU A 579 -79.66 -11.28 -53.84
N HIS A 580 -80.39 -12.24 -54.45
CA HIS A 580 -79.87 -13.09 -55.52
C HIS A 580 -80.39 -12.74 -56.92
N LYS A 581 -80.85 -11.51 -57.16
CA LYS A 581 -81.11 -11.03 -58.53
C LYS A 581 -79.83 -11.12 -59.36
N GLN A 582 -79.83 -11.96 -60.39
CA GLN A 582 -78.68 -12.18 -61.26
C GLN A 582 -78.22 -10.88 -61.91
N VAL A 583 -77.02 -10.44 -61.55
CA VAL A 583 -76.22 -9.49 -62.33
C VAL A 583 -75.24 -10.35 -63.14
N GLU A 584 -75.33 -10.30 -64.48
CA GLU A 584 -74.46 -11.09 -65.36
C GLU A 584 -72.98 -10.94 -64.99
N GLY A 585 -72.29 -12.07 -64.79
CA GLY A 585 -70.83 -12.11 -64.64
C GLY A 585 -70.25 -11.98 -63.22
N LYS A 586 -71.05 -11.88 -62.15
CA LYS A 586 -70.55 -11.88 -60.76
C LYS A 586 -71.19 -12.99 -59.90
N ARG A 587 -70.39 -13.61 -59.02
CA ARG A 587 -70.87 -14.60 -58.03
C ARG A 587 -71.98 -13.98 -57.17
N ALA A 588 -73.07 -14.71 -56.96
CA ALA A 588 -74.16 -14.30 -56.08
C ALA A 588 -73.64 -14.01 -54.66
N LEU A 589 -74.20 -12.97 -54.02
CA LEU A 589 -73.92 -12.63 -52.62
C LEU A 589 -74.34 -13.79 -51.72
N LYS A 590 -73.45 -14.21 -50.82
CA LYS A 590 -73.67 -15.37 -49.92
C LYS A 590 -74.26 -14.96 -48.56
N ASP A 591 -74.85 -13.77 -48.49
CA ASP A 591 -75.35 -13.22 -47.24
C ASP A 591 -76.70 -13.83 -46.88
N GLY A 592 -76.87 -14.19 -45.62
CA GLY A 592 -78.07 -14.82 -45.07
C GLY A 592 -78.24 -14.50 -43.59
N MET A 593 -79.12 -15.23 -42.92
CA MET A 593 -79.33 -15.10 -41.48
C MET A 593 -79.64 -16.43 -40.80
N ASP A 594 -79.12 -16.59 -39.60
CA ASP A 594 -79.48 -17.63 -38.64
C ASP A 594 -80.44 -17.02 -37.63
N LEU A 595 -81.50 -17.72 -37.23
CA LEU A 595 -82.44 -17.16 -36.28
C LEU A 595 -83.26 -18.18 -35.51
N CYS A 596 -83.82 -17.72 -34.40
CA CYS A 596 -84.83 -18.42 -33.62
C CYS A 596 -86.11 -17.60 -33.62
N MET A 597 -87.24 -18.18 -34.04
CA MET A 597 -88.56 -17.54 -33.99
C MET A 597 -89.46 -18.31 -33.02
N CYS A 598 -90.00 -17.60 -32.04
CA CYS A 598 -90.96 -18.11 -31.08
C CYS A 598 -92.29 -17.35 -31.21
N VAL A 599 -93.40 -18.09 -31.34
CA VAL A 599 -94.75 -17.54 -31.37
C VAL A 599 -95.58 -18.18 -30.27
N TYR A 600 -95.96 -17.39 -29.27
CA TYR A 600 -96.77 -17.82 -28.13
C TYR A 600 -98.25 -17.53 -28.38
N ASP A 601 -99.05 -18.60 -28.49
CA ASP A 601 -100.51 -18.51 -28.50
C ASP A 601 -101.01 -18.29 -27.06
N LYS A 602 -101.47 -17.06 -26.81
CA LYS A 602 -101.94 -16.61 -25.49
C LYS A 602 -103.23 -17.31 -25.05
N LYS A 603 -104.03 -17.83 -25.99
CA LYS A 603 -105.31 -18.46 -25.70
C LYS A 603 -105.13 -19.92 -25.29
N ASN A 604 -104.21 -20.62 -25.94
CA ASN A 604 -104.01 -22.05 -25.73
C ASN A 604 -102.80 -22.40 -24.86
N SER A 605 -102.03 -21.41 -24.42
CA SER A 605 -100.75 -21.57 -23.68
C SER A 605 -99.77 -22.49 -24.43
N ILE A 606 -99.66 -22.33 -25.76
CA ILE A 606 -98.76 -23.10 -26.62
C ILE A 606 -97.71 -22.16 -27.20
N LEU A 607 -96.44 -22.45 -26.92
CA LEU A 607 -95.31 -21.85 -27.60
C LEU A 607 -94.98 -22.67 -28.85
N THR A 608 -94.98 -22.03 -30.00
CA THR A 608 -94.48 -22.63 -31.24
C THR A 608 -93.11 -22.06 -31.59
N PHE A 609 -92.21 -22.91 -32.09
CA PHE A 609 -90.83 -22.57 -32.37
C PHE A 609 -90.37 -23.14 -33.72
N ALA A 610 -89.68 -22.31 -34.50
CA ALA A 610 -88.85 -22.75 -35.61
C ALA A 610 -87.51 -22.02 -35.56
N GLY A 611 -86.44 -22.68 -35.97
CA GLY A 611 -85.10 -22.12 -35.94
C GLY A 611 -84.28 -22.48 -37.16
N ALA A 612 -83.52 -21.52 -37.66
CA ALA A 612 -82.48 -21.69 -38.66
C ALA A 612 -81.12 -21.71 -37.94
N LYS A 613 -80.47 -22.89 -37.91
CA LYS A 613 -79.28 -23.30 -37.14
C LYS A 613 -79.37 -23.21 -35.61
N ASN A 614 -79.98 -22.16 -35.08
CA ASN A 614 -79.96 -21.86 -33.66
C ASN A 614 -81.10 -22.60 -32.91
N PRO A 615 -80.79 -23.25 -31.77
CA PRO A 615 -81.78 -24.01 -30.99
C PRO A 615 -82.56 -23.13 -30.00
N LEU A 616 -83.76 -23.58 -29.62
CA LEU A 616 -84.47 -23.08 -28.44
C LEU A 616 -84.05 -23.89 -27.21
N TYR A 617 -83.56 -23.23 -26.17
CA TYR A 617 -83.33 -23.84 -24.87
C TYR A 617 -84.53 -23.61 -23.96
N TYR A 618 -84.90 -24.62 -23.17
CA TYR A 618 -85.98 -24.48 -22.19
C TYR A 618 -85.68 -25.23 -20.89
N ILE A 619 -86.21 -24.74 -19.78
CA ILE A 619 -86.08 -25.36 -18.46
C ILE A 619 -87.47 -25.44 -17.84
N GLU A 620 -87.97 -26.67 -17.71
CA GLU A 620 -89.27 -27.01 -17.13
C GLU A 620 -89.06 -27.96 -15.94
N ASN A 621 -89.61 -27.66 -14.77
CA ASN A 621 -89.46 -28.47 -13.55
C ASN A 621 -88.00 -28.82 -13.18
N ASN A 622 -87.06 -27.89 -13.38
CA ASN A 622 -85.60 -28.07 -13.23
C ASN A 622 -84.96 -29.08 -14.21
N ASN A 623 -85.66 -29.51 -15.25
CA ASN A 623 -85.08 -30.31 -16.32
C ASN A 623 -84.73 -29.41 -17.50
N PHE A 624 -83.44 -29.39 -17.84
CA PHE A 624 -82.93 -28.64 -18.99
C PHE A 624 -83.19 -29.42 -20.29
N GLY A 625 -83.90 -28.81 -21.23
CA GLY A 625 -84.17 -29.34 -22.56
C GLY A 625 -83.73 -28.38 -23.67
N HIS A 626 -83.63 -28.90 -24.89
CA HIS A 626 -83.45 -28.05 -26.07
C HIS A 626 -84.20 -28.62 -27.27
N ILE A 627 -84.70 -27.73 -28.12
CA ILE A 627 -85.27 -28.06 -29.43
C ILE A 627 -84.29 -27.54 -30.48
N LYS A 628 -83.77 -28.44 -31.31
CA LYS A 628 -82.82 -28.07 -32.35
C LYS A 628 -83.56 -27.33 -33.46
N GLY A 629 -82.96 -26.25 -33.95
CA GLY A 629 -83.34 -25.68 -35.24
C GLY A 629 -82.91 -26.58 -36.39
N ASP A 630 -83.44 -26.30 -37.56
CA ASP A 630 -83.01 -26.92 -38.82
C ASP A 630 -81.57 -26.51 -39.15
N LYS A 631 -80.85 -27.36 -39.90
CA LYS A 631 -79.41 -27.16 -40.17
C LYS A 631 -79.12 -26.03 -41.17
N PHE A 632 -80.15 -25.47 -41.80
CA PHE A 632 -80.05 -24.53 -42.89
C PHE A 632 -80.25 -23.09 -42.41
N SER A 633 -79.47 -22.17 -42.97
CA SER A 633 -79.67 -20.72 -42.79
C SER A 633 -80.74 -20.19 -43.72
N ILE A 634 -81.35 -19.09 -43.34
CA ILE A 634 -82.14 -18.27 -44.27
C ILE A 634 -81.19 -17.66 -45.31
N GLY A 635 -81.53 -17.77 -46.59
CA GLY A 635 -80.71 -17.30 -47.71
C GLY A 635 -79.66 -18.31 -48.19
N ALA A 636 -79.53 -19.50 -47.57
CA ALA A 636 -78.57 -20.52 -47.98
C ALA A 636 -78.90 -21.17 -49.34
N ALA A 637 -77.85 -21.60 -50.04
CA ALA A 637 -77.94 -22.31 -51.33
C ALA A 637 -78.25 -23.80 -51.11
N ASP A 638 -79.52 -24.09 -50.83
CA ASP A 638 -80.05 -25.42 -50.54
C ASP A 638 -81.02 -25.91 -51.63
N PRO A 639 -81.36 -27.23 -51.69
CA PRO A 639 -82.24 -27.79 -52.72
C PRO A 639 -83.57 -27.03 -52.84
N ASP A 640 -84.14 -26.98 -54.06
CA ASP A 640 -85.24 -26.08 -54.46
C ASP A 640 -86.51 -26.12 -53.58
N VAL A 641 -86.68 -27.13 -52.72
CA VAL A 641 -87.81 -27.27 -51.79
C VAL A 641 -87.32 -27.77 -50.43
N PHE A 642 -87.01 -26.85 -49.51
CA PHE A 642 -86.81 -27.11 -48.09
C PHE A 642 -87.80 -26.26 -47.28
N GLU A 643 -88.49 -26.87 -46.33
CA GLU A 643 -89.46 -26.22 -45.43
C GLU A 643 -88.97 -26.30 -43.98
N PHE A 644 -89.04 -25.18 -43.25
CA PHE A 644 -88.64 -25.11 -41.85
C PHE A 644 -89.64 -25.80 -40.92
N THR A 645 -89.12 -26.56 -39.96
CA THR A 645 -89.92 -27.37 -39.05
C THR A 645 -90.49 -26.54 -37.90
N THR A 646 -91.81 -26.53 -37.76
CA THR A 646 -92.49 -25.96 -36.58
C THR A 646 -92.64 -26.98 -35.46
N HIS A 647 -92.03 -26.67 -34.31
CA HIS A 647 -92.19 -27.41 -33.06
C HIS A 647 -93.23 -26.75 -32.17
N LYS A 648 -94.07 -27.55 -31.49
CA LYS A 648 -95.08 -27.06 -30.54
C LYS A 648 -94.73 -27.52 -29.12
N VAL A 649 -94.63 -26.57 -28.20
CA VAL A 649 -94.37 -26.79 -26.78
C VAL A 649 -95.57 -26.26 -26.00
N ARG A 650 -96.34 -27.16 -25.39
CA ARG A 650 -97.44 -26.76 -24.51
C ARG A 650 -96.86 -26.37 -23.16
N VAL A 651 -97.12 -25.15 -22.71
CA VAL A 651 -96.68 -24.66 -21.40
C VAL A 651 -97.69 -25.14 -20.36
N THR A 652 -97.40 -26.25 -19.68
CA THR A 652 -98.26 -26.81 -18.62
C THR A 652 -97.76 -26.46 -17.22
N SER A 653 -96.48 -26.06 -17.10
CA SER A 653 -95.87 -25.58 -15.87
C SER A 653 -94.95 -24.38 -16.15
N PRO A 654 -94.58 -23.58 -15.12
CA PRO A 654 -93.71 -22.42 -15.30
C PRO A 654 -92.38 -22.82 -15.99
N THR A 655 -92.14 -22.29 -17.19
CA THR A 655 -91.04 -22.74 -18.07
C THR A 655 -90.21 -21.56 -18.53
N HIS A 656 -88.89 -21.66 -18.35
CA HIS A 656 -87.92 -20.66 -18.82
C HIS A 656 -87.49 -21.02 -20.23
N PHE A 657 -87.43 -20.04 -21.13
CA PHE A 657 -87.01 -20.19 -22.52
C PHE A 657 -85.84 -19.25 -22.83
N TYR A 658 -84.90 -19.71 -23.64
CA TYR A 658 -83.76 -18.91 -24.09
C TYR A 658 -83.47 -19.15 -25.58
N ILE A 659 -83.29 -18.05 -26.31
CA ILE A 659 -82.85 -18.02 -27.71
C ILE A 659 -81.65 -17.07 -27.84
N SER A 660 -80.71 -17.39 -28.73
CA SER A 660 -79.47 -16.60 -28.88
C SER A 660 -78.88 -16.69 -30.28
N SER A 661 -78.07 -15.69 -30.64
CA SER A 661 -77.07 -15.81 -31.72
C SER A 661 -75.86 -16.65 -31.28
N ASP A 662 -74.92 -16.90 -32.19
CA ASP A 662 -73.74 -17.71 -31.88
C ASP A 662 -72.65 -16.94 -31.11
N GLY A 663 -72.62 -15.61 -31.19
CA GLY A 663 -71.52 -14.78 -30.68
C GLY A 663 -71.24 -14.94 -29.19
N TYR A 664 -72.28 -15.15 -28.35
CA TYR A 664 -72.05 -15.42 -26.92
C TYR A 664 -71.29 -16.74 -26.71
N GLN A 665 -71.60 -17.78 -27.49
CA GLN A 665 -70.96 -19.08 -27.39
C GLN A 665 -69.57 -19.09 -28.04
N ASP A 666 -69.39 -18.26 -29.06
CA ASP A 666 -68.17 -18.17 -29.84
C ASP A 666 -67.10 -17.27 -29.21
N GLN A 667 -67.46 -16.44 -28.23
CA GLN A 667 -66.51 -15.56 -27.55
C GLN A 667 -65.32 -16.34 -26.97
N PHE A 668 -64.11 -15.91 -27.37
CA PHE A 668 -62.85 -16.42 -26.84
C PHE A 668 -62.53 -15.81 -25.47
N GLY A 669 -61.86 -16.60 -24.64
CA GLY A 669 -61.40 -16.18 -23.32
C GLY A 669 -61.14 -17.34 -22.37
N GLY A 670 -61.08 -17.00 -21.08
CA GLY A 670 -60.77 -17.91 -19.98
C GLY A 670 -59.31 -18.39 -19.96
N PRO A 671 -58.97 -19.29 -19.02
CA PRO A 671 -57.58 -19.66 -18.71
C PRO A 671 -56.75 -20.21 -19.87
N ILE A 672 -57.41 -20.87 -20.81
CA ILE A 672 -56.76 -21.58 -21.93
C ILE A 672 -57.14 -21.00 -23.29
N ASN A 673 -57.63 -19.76 -23.32
CA ASN A 673 -58.08 -19.01 -24.49
C ASN A 673 -58.91 -19.85 -25.49
N ARG A 674 -60.12 -20.21 -25.08
CA ARG A 674 -61.05 -21.01 -25.91
C ARG A 674 -62.41 -20.35 -25.98
N LYS A 675 -63.21 -20.73 -26.97
CA LYS A 675 -64.64 -20.39 -27.04
C LYS A 675 -65.35 -20.82 -25.76
N ILE A 676 -66.34 -20.03 -25.32
CA ILE A 676 -67.25 -20.41 -24.21
C ILE A 676 -67.87 -21.78 -24.53
N GLY A 677 -68.38 -21.93 -25.76
CA GLY A 677 -68.96 -23.15 -26.30
C GLY A 677 -70.33 -23.47 -25.72
N GLY A 678 -71.16 -24.14 -26.53
CA GLY A 678 -72.56 -24.40 -26.16
C GLY A 678 -72.77 -25.22 -24.89
N ARG A 679 -71.81 -26.07 -24.48
CA ARG A 679 -71.93 -26.80 -23.20
C ARG A 679 -71.93 -25.84 -22.01
N LYS A 680 -70.92 -24.97 -21.91
CA LYS A 680 -70.84 -24.01 -20.80
C LYS A 680 -71.96 -22.99 -20.84
N PHE A 681 -72.40 -22.60 -22.03
CA PHE A 681 -73.54 -21.71 -22.15
C PHE A 681 -74.80 -22.34 -21.55
N ARG A 682 -75.09 -23.62 -21.85
CA ARG A 682 -76.19 -24.36 -21.21
C ARG A 682 -76.02 -24.48 -19.70
N ASP A 683 -74.82 -24.83 -19.24
CA ASP A 683 -74.53 -24.94 -17.79
C ASP A 683 -74.76 -23.61 -17.07
N LEU A 684 -74.42 -22.49 -17.72
CA LEU A 684 -74.65 -21.15 -17.20
C LEU A 684 -76.14 -20.81 -17.15
N LEU A 685 -76.90 -21.11 -18.21
CA LEU A 685 -78.36 -20.92 -18.21
C LEU A 685 -79.04 -21.75 -17.11
N ASP A 686 -78.65 -23.01 -16.95
CA ASP A 686 -79.15 -23.89 -15.89
C ASP A 686 -78.80 -23.37 -14.49
N MET A 687 -77.66 -22.72 -14.31
CA MET A 687 -77.29 -22.11 -13.02
C MET A 687 -78.13 -20.85 -12.70
N ILE A 688 -78.43 -20.03 -13.70
CA ILE A 688 -79.03 -18.70 -13.48
C ILE A 688 -80.56 -18.69 -13.58
N HIS A 689 -81.20 -19.73 -14.13
CA HIS A 689 -82.63 -19.68 -14.48
C HIS A 689 -83.58 -19.35 -13.33
N LYS A 690 -83.20 -19.62 -12.08
CA LYS A 690 -84.02 -19.29 -10.89
C LYS A 690 -83.92 -17.83 -10.46
N LEU A 691 -82.96 -17.08 -10.99
CA LEU A 691 -82.80 -15.66 -10.68
C LEU A 691 -83.86 -14.84 -11.42
N PRO A 692 -84.24 -13.66 -10.90
CA PRO A 692 -85.05 -12.71 -11.67
C PRO A 692 -84.39 -12.39 -13.02
N MET A 693 -85.18 -12.18 -14.08
CA MET A 693 -84.67 -12.02 -15.44
C MET A 693 -83.62 -10.92 -15.62
N ASP A 694 -83.80 -9.77 -14.94
CA ASP A 694 -82.79 -8.71 -14.97
C ASP A 694 -81.46 -9.15 -14.32
N LYS A 695 -81.52 -10.00 -13.28
CA LYS A 695 -80.33 -10.61 -12.65
C LYS A 695 -79.69 -11.69 -13.52
N GLN A 696 -80.48 -12.44 -14.29
CA GLN A 696 -79.95 -13.37 -15.28
C GLN A 696 -79.15 -12.63 -16.36
N LYS A 697 -79.71 -11.55 -16.91
CA LYS A 697 -78.99 -10.67 -17.86
C LYS A 697 -77.66 -10.16 -17.28
N MET A 698 -77.67 -9.66 -16.04
CA MET A 698 -76.45 -9.21 -15.36
C MET A 698 -75.44 -10.34 -15.15
N ALA A 699 -75.90 -11.55 -14.81
CA ALA A 699 -75.03 -12.71 -14.61
C ALA A 699 -74.35 -13.14 -15.92
N LEU A 700 -75.08 -13.14 -17.03
CA LEU A 700 -74.52 -13.36 -18.37
C LEU A 700 -73.48 -12.29 -18.72
N ASP A 701 -73.82 -11.02 -18.55
CA ASP A 701 -72.90 -9.91 -18.85
C ASP A 701 -71.59 -9.96 -18.03
N GLN A 702 -71.70 -10.24 -16.73
CA GLN A 702 -70.55 -10.37 -15.85
C GLN A 702 -69.71 -11.61 -16.16
N PHE A 703 -70.34 -12.74 -16.50
CA PHE A 703 -69.63 -13.94 -16.92
C PHE A 703 -68.84 -13.67 -18.20
N LEU A 704 -69.46 -13.04 -19.20
CA LEU A 704 -68.82 -12.67 -20.46
C LEU A 704 -67.61 -11.76 -20.24
N LEU A 705 -67.76 -10.69 -19.43
CA LEU A 705 -66.65 -9.79 -19.12
C LEU A 705 -65.49 -10.54 -18.45
N ARG A 706 -65.77 -11.36 -17.44
CA ARG A 706 -64.74 -12.15 -16.75
C ARG A 706 -64.10 -13.19 -17.66
N TRP A 707 -64.86 -13.75 -18.61
CA TRP A 707 -64.32 -14.68 -19.60
C TRP A 707 -63.31 -13.96 -20.50
N MET A 708 -63.64 -12.76 -20.98
CA MET A 708 -62.76 -11.96 -21.83
C MET A 708 -61.53 -11.39 -21.10
N THR A 709 -61.64 -11.09 -19.80
CA THR A 709 -60.55 -10.44 -19.03
C THR A 709 -59.84 -11.35 -18.03
N GLY A 710 -60.10 -12.66 -18.06
CA GLY A 710 -59.52 -13.62 -17.12
C GLY A 710 -58.01 -13.82 -17.28
N GLU A 711 -57.30 -14.04 -16.16
CA GLU A 711 -55.87 -14.43 -16.11
C GLU A 711 -54.87 -13.47 -16.79
N GLY A 712 -55.17 -12.16 -16.80
CA GLY A 712 -54.21 -11.13 -17.21
C GLY A 712 -54.09 -10.93 -18.73
N LYS A 713 -54.97 -11.53 -19.53
CA LYS A 713 -55.14 -11.24 -20.96
C LYS A 713 -56.52 -10.63 -21.20
N ILE A 714 -56.59 -9.66 -22.11
CA ILE A 714 -57.82 -9.00 -22.53
C ILE A 714 -58.13 -9.47 -23.94
N GLU A 715 -59.13 -10.32 -24.08
CA GLU A 715 -59.70 -10.69 -25.37
C GLU A 715 -60.80 -9.67 -25.75
N HIS A 716 -60.84 -9.28 -27.01
CA HIS A 716 -61.88 -8.39 -27.54
C HIS A 716 -63.12 -9.19 -27.96
N GLN A 717 -64.28 -8.52 -28.01
CA GLN A 717 -65.49 -9.12 -28.55
C GLN A 717 -65.27 -9.47 -30.02
N ILE A 718 -65.47 -10.74 -30.38
CA ILE A 718 -65.13 -11.23 -31.73
C ILE A 718 -66.29 -11.17 -32.71
N ASP A 719 -67.53 -11.17 -32.21
CA ASP A 719 -68.76 -11.11 -33.01
C ASP A 719 -69.88 -10.38 -32.26
N ASP A 720 -70.98 -10.07 -32.94
CA ASP A 720 -72.18 -9.53 -32.29
C ASP A 720 -72.81 -10.53 -31.33
N ILE A 721 -73.40 -10.05 -30.23
CA ILE A 721 -73.93 -10.92 -29.17
C ILE A 721 -75.39 -10.58 -28.90
N LEU A 722 -76.26 -11.56 -29.10
CA LEU A 722 -77.68 -11.48 -28.76
C LEU A 722 -78.14 -12.70 -27.96
N VAL A 723 -78.69 -12.46 -26.76
CA VAL A 723 -79.34 -13.48 -25.93
C VAL A 723 -80.65 -12.94 -25.39
N ILE A 724 -81.74 -13.67 -25.62
CA ILE A 724 -83.07 -13.35 -25.12
C ILE A 724 -83.53 -14.47 -24.20
N GLY A 725 -83.95 -14.11 -23.00
CA GLY A 725 -84.56 -15.04 -22.04
C GLY A 725 -85.96 -14.58 -21.67
N PHE A 726 -86.91 -15.50 -21.59
CA PHE A 726 -88.28 -15.22 -21.15
C PHE A 726 -88.89 -16.38 -20.38
N HIS A 727 -89.76 -16.09 -19.42
CA HIS A 727 -90.42 -17.08 -18.58
C HIS A 727 -91.93 -17.02 -18.79
N LEU A 728 -92.50 -18.16 -19.14
CA LEU A 728 -93.94 -18.32 -19.35
C LEU A 728 -94.54 -19.10 -18.18
N LYS A 729 -95.62 -18.56 -17.64
CA LYS A 729 -96.47 -19.22 -16.65
C LYS A 729 -97.76 -19.65 -17.36
N PRO A 730 -98.23 -20.89 -17.13
CA PRO A 730 -99.38 -21.47 -17.84
C PRO A 730 -100.68 -20.68 -17.69
#